data_AF-A0A8H7VA98-F1
#
_entry.id   AF-A0A8H7VA98-F1
#
_cell.length_a   1.000
_cell.length_b   1.000
_cell.length_c   1.000
_cell.angle_alpha   90.00
_cell.angle_beta   90.00
_cell.angle_gamma   90.00
#
_symmetry.space_group_name_H-M   'P 1'
#
loop_
_entity.id
_entity.type
_entity.pdbx_description
1 polymer ?
#
loop_
_entity_poly.entity_id
_entity_poly.type
_entity_poly.pdbx_seq_one_letter_code
_entity_poly.pdbx_strand_id
1 'polypeptide(L)'
;MSETSPVIYSVANIKDASSIIPSNQSNKLPLDVVIYVRASVWEACLLKINEYCGTKWTKLRKWKSNDKVIFGETRQCHRSGAYESKRSVRIGQKDSKRCGCVAQLSIARYHENVAGHLGSDVVEFKLLKDHTNHVPGDSKELGMLPINRTALDTIKYHLTLGNKCRSIRIATLKTLDTLKEENKGSRRPSYDDVYNLMKKMKDYLYRFRENDIESFLFWLNNKLALQGYKIFAVKDLLTGKGYPVAYMVTNDQSVGPVNQWLVYLRDNCNFAPTAITIDCSLAEVNAIKAAFRNQVVIHYCAFHVWRAWKDNLGAKLSLPTSISNTEATEYKQDLLNDLHLILVETRKNALFRKIEGFKLKIENHTELLDYFTRYWFNNEEVVKRWGAPFVKEIHKSFVTNNYIESWHNQLKVVYFERLRINRLDRLVFVLTNDVEYYFAEEYNRIIANIGRMGPLQNNIARKAYMASQISNENLISMIRNPQGSFTNADDNNNGPWKIQSFDPNKPRTTYQVRVINNVICTCLCPDFKKTQIACKHMCLLKRYTSMPLKIEVDISNGLQLEQYTSRVSEDENDDINIEDNSEDNLEGDLEETTSVLSNSAAIDMALSRISALHHSKRDIEKFKTIPGVNAAELEPLNSAIQNALDQIESIRNSHPSFFRRQNRQWN
;
A
#
# COMPACT_ATOMS: atom_id res chain seq x y z
N MET A 1 -59.00 -1.64 35.83
CA MET A 1 -57.73 -1.79 35.07
C MET A 1 -57.56 -0.51 34.29
N SER A 2 -56.54 0.29 34.63
CA SER A 2 -56.34 1.63 34.04
C SER A 2 -55.91 1.52 32.58
N GLU A 3 -56.75 1.98 31.65
CA GLU A 3 -56.39 2.19 30.25
C GLU A 3 -55.34 3.31 30.15
N THR A 4 -54.07 2.94 30.06
CA THR A 4 -52.98 3.86 29.70
C THR A 4 -53.15 4.29 28.24
N SER A 5 -53.33 5.59 27.98
CA SER A 5 -53.36 6.12 26.61
C SER A 5 -52.08 5.77 25.83
N PRO A 6 -52.15 5.48 24.53
CA PRO A 6 -50.98 5.14 23.72
C PRO A 6 -49.96 6.28 23.66
N VAL A 7 -48.67 5.97 23.86
CA VAL A 7 -47.58 6.95 23.78
C VAL A 7 -47.32 7.33 22.32
N ILE A 8 -47.39 8.63 22.01
CA ILE A 8 -47.05 9.17 20.68
C ILE A 8 -45.61 9.68 20.69
N TYR A 9 -44.76 9.05 19.88
CA TYR A 9 -43.35 9.36 19.80
C TYR A 9 -43.03 10.46 18.77
N SER A 10 -41.92 11.14 19.03
CA SER A 10 -41.28 12.19 18.24
C SER A 10 -39.80 11.85 18.07
N VAL A 11 -39.04 12.60 17.27
CA VAL A 11 -37.61 12.35 17.05
C VAL A 11 -36.77 12.36 18.34
N ALA A 12 -37.21 13.12 19.36
CA ALA A 12 -36.51 13.27 20.63
C ALA A 12 -36.69 12.06 21.57
N ASN A 13 -37.89 11.49 21.63
CA ASN A 13 -38.25 10.40 22.55
C ASN A 13 -38.50 9.06 21.84
N ILE A 14 -38.31 8.96 20.51
CA ILE A 14 -38.39 7.68 19.79
C ILE A 14 -37.37 6.65 20.31
N LYS A 15 -36.30 7.11 20.97
CA LYS A 15 -35.38 6.22 21.69
C LYS A 15 -36.06 5.49 22.85
N ASP A 16 -37.08 6.08 23.47
CA ASP A 16 -37.79 5.50 24.62
C ASP A 16 -38.84 4.47 24.15
N ALA A 17 -39.22 4.51 22.87
CA ALA A 17 -39.93 3.40 22.22
C ALA A 17 -39.10 2.09 22.25
N SER A 18 -37.79 2.18 22.54
CA SER A 18 -36.93 1.02 22.78
C SER A 18 -37.26 0.24 24.05
N SER A 19 -38.11 0.75 24.95
CA SER A 19 -38.67 -0.04 26.07
C SER A 19 -39.52 -1.23 25.58
N ILE A 20 -39.98 -1.17 24.33
CA ILE A 20 -40.74 -2.20 23.63
C ILE A 20 -39.81 -3.06 22.72
N ILE A 21 -38.55 -2.68 22.57
CA ILE A 21 -37.50 -3.42 21.85
C ILE A 21 -36.70 -4.18 22.91
N PRO A 22 -36.81 -5.52 23.05
CA PRO A 22 -36.26 -6.22 24.20
C PRO A 22 -34.75 -6.02 24.31
N SER A 23 -34.34 -5.58 25.50
CA SER A 23 -33.04 -5.04 25.84
C SER A 23 -31.86 -6.00 25.76
N ASN A 24 -32.00 -7.26 25.32
CA ASN A 24 -30.89 -8.21 25.44
C ASN A 24 -30.70 -9.29 24.36
N GLN A 25 -31.42 -9.31 23.22
CA GLN A 25 -31.06 -10.30 22.18
C GLN A 25 -31.53 -10.04 20.73
N SER A 26 -32.21 -8.92 20.43
CA SER A 26 -32.55 -8.63 19.04
C SER A 26 -32.65 -7.14 18.75
N ASN A 27 -31.75 -6.62 17.90
CA ASN A 27 -31.82 -5.27 17.34
C ASN A 27 -32.96 -5.18 16.29
N LYS A 28 -34.19 -5.57 16.62
CA LYS A 28 -35.32 -5.56 15.66
C LYS A 28 -36.59 -5.08 16.34
N LEU A 29 -37.51 -4.54 15.54
CA LEU A 29 -38.85 -4.22 16.00
C LEU A 29 -39.59 -5.52 16.39
N PRO A 30 -40.34 -5.54 17.51
CA PRO A 30 -41.18 -6.68 17.85
C PRO A 30 -42.31 -6.85 16.81
N LEU A 31 -42.66 -8.11 16.54
CA LEU A 31 -43.83 -8.43 15.73
C LEU A 31 -45.10 -8.05 16.49
N ASP A 32 -46.13 -7.60 15.76
CA ASP A 32 -47.46 -7.27 16.29
C ASP A 32 -47.56 -6.12 17.30
N VAL A 33 -46.47 -5.37 17.52
CA VAL A 33 -46.55 -4.09 18.24
C VAL A 33 -46.69 -2.92 17.26
N VAL A 34 -47.55 -1.97 17.63
CA VAL A 34 -47.74 -0.72 16.89
C VAL A 34 -47.00 0.41 17.59
N ILE A 35 -46.15 1.11 16.84
CA ILE A 35 -45.47 2.33 17.30
C ILE A 35 -46.17 3.53 16.67
N TYR A 36 -46.62 4.46 17.51
CA TYR A 36 -47.31 5.67 17.11
C TYR A 36 -46.33 6.84 17.05
N VAL A 37 -46.26 7.53 15.91
CA VAL A 37 -45.39 8.70 15.71
C VAL A 37 -46.16 9.88 15.11
N ARG A 38 -45.76 11.11 15.45
CA ARG A 38 -46.37 12.31 14.87
C ARG A 38 -46.22 12.37 13.35
N ALA A 39 -47.29 12.68 12.65
CA ALA A 39 -47.34 12.70 11.18
C ALA A 39 -46.41 13.75 10.55
N SER A 40 -46.06 14.82 11.25
CA SER A 40 -45.12 15.84 10.74
C SER A 40 -43.65 15.37 10.69
N VAL A 41 -43.28 14.32 11.44
CA VAL A 41 -41.88 13.92 11.64
C VAL A 41 -41.62 12.41 11.44
N TRP A 42 -42.60 11.66 10.94
CA TRP A 42 -42.51 10.20 10.84
C TRP A 42 -41.29 9.72 10.04
N GLU A 43 -40.88 10.42 8.97
CA GLU A 43 -39.69 10.05 8.18
C GLU A 43 -38.40 10.13 8.99
N ALA A 44 -38.25 11.18 9.81
CA ALA A 44 -37.11 11.34 10.71
C ALA A 44 -37.12 10.29 11.83
N CYS A 45 -38.30 9.97 12.37
CA CYS A 45 -38.45 8.87 13.34
C CYS A 45 -38.06 7.52 12.72
N LEU A 46 -38.44 7.26 11.47
CA LEU A 46 -38.07 6.02 10.78
C LEU A 46 -36.56 5.92 10.54
N LEU A 47 -35.88 7.02 10.24
CA LEU A 47 -34.41 7.03 10.14
C LEU A 47 -33.76 6.65 11.46
N LYS A 48 -34.23 7.19 12.60
CA LYS A 48 -33.72 6.79 13.92
C LYS A 48 -34.01 5.33 14.25
N ILE A 49 -35.19 4.82 13.94
CA ILE A 49 -35.52 3.40 14.11
C ILE A 49 -34.60 2.51 13.26
N ASN A 50 -34.27 2.91 12.03
CA ASN A 50 -33.31 2.16 11.21
C ASN A 50 -31.93 2.06 11.87
N GLU A 51 -31.47 3.16 12.48
CA GLU A 51 -30.17 3.24 13.17
C GLU A 51 -30.16 2.40 14.46
N TYR A 52 -31.26 2.38 15.22
CA TYR A 52 -31.39 1.55 16.43
C TYR A 52 -31.55 0.06 16.11
N CYS A 53 -32.39 -0.28 15.13
CA CYS A 53 -32.68 -1.66 14.76
C CYS A 53 -31.71 -2.23 13.71
N GLY A 54 -30.60 -1.55 13.40
CA GLY A 54 -29.60 -2.04 12.43
C GLY A 54 -30.20 -2.54 11.11
N THR A 55 -31.27 -1.88 10.64
CA THR A 55 -32.09 -2.36 9.52
C THR A 55 -32.45 -1.19 8.62
N LYS A 56 -32.33 -1.40 7.30
CA LYS A 56 -32.84 -0.46 6.31
C LYS A 56 -34.13 -0.98 5.70
N TRP A 57 -35.19 -0.18 5.78
CA TRP A 57 -36.48 -0.44 5.12
C TRP A 57 -36.54 0.24 3.74
N THR A 58 -36.72 -0.57 2.70
CA THR A 58 -36.87 -0.13 1.30
C THR A 58 -38.33 -0.19 0.88
N LYS A 59 -38.79 0.79 0.09
CA LYS A 59 -40.19 0.86 -0.34
C LYS A 59 -40.56 -0.37 -1.19
N LEU A 60 -41.63 -1.08 -0.79
CA LEU A 60 -42.18 -2.21 -1.54
C LEU A 60 -43.43 -1.79 -2.33
N ARG A 61 -44.43 -1.23 -1.64
CA ARG A 61 -45.68 -0.78 -2.28
C ARG A 61 -46.30 0.39 -1.53
N LYS A 62 -46.98 1.27 -2.27
CA LYS A 62 -47.88 2.30 -1.71
C LYS A 62 -49.30 1.76 -1.66
N TRP A 63 -50.06 2.17 -0.66
CA TRP A 63 -51.48 1.92 -0.56
C TRP A 63 -52.23 3.07 -1.23
N LYS A 64 -53.34 2.76 -1.89
CA LYS A 64 -54.23 3.80 -2.41
C LYS A 64 -54.93 4.44 -1.21
N SER A 65 -55.00 5.77 -1.18
CA SER A 65 -55.87 6.45 -0.23
C SER A 65 -57.32 6.03 -0.49
N ASN A 66 -58.06 5.86 0.58
CA ASN A 66 -59.49 5.54 0.58
C ASN A 66 -60.12 6.16 1.82
N ASP A 67 -61.43 5.96 2.00
CA ASP A 67 -62.23 6.56 3.08
C ASP A 67 -61.71 6.22 4.51
N LYS A 68 -60.78 5.27 4.65
CA LYS A 68 -60.19 4.85 5.93
C LYS A 68 -58.72 5.27 6.08
N VAL A 69 -57.94 5.30 4.99
CA VAL A 69 -56.50 5.54 5.01
C VAL A 69 -56.14 6.80 4.24
N ILE A 70 -55.54 7.76 4.94
CA ILE A 70 -54.99 8.99 4.34
C ILE A 70 -53.79 8.64 3.46
N PHE A 71 -52.84 7.88 4.02
CA PHE A 71 -51.77 7.26 3.24
C PHE A 71 -51.26 6.00 3.92
N GLY A 72 -50.76 5.06 3.12
CA GLY A 72 -50.08 3.89 3.64
C GLY A 72 -48.98 3.44 2.69
N GLU A 73 -47.93 2.85 3.24
CA GLU A 73 -46.93 2.13 2.48
C GLU A 73 -46.42 0.91 3.23
N THR A 74 -46.12 -0.13 2.47
CA THR A 74 -45.37 -1.27 2.96
C THR A 74 -43.93 -1.12 2.51
N ARG A 75 -43.00 -1.23 3.45
CA ARG A 75 -41.57 -1.34 3.19
C ARG A 75 -41.10 -2.77 3.44
N GLN A 76 -40.06 -3.19 2.75
CA GLN A 76 -39.40 -4.48 2.92
C GLN A 76 -37.96 -4.30 3.37
N CYS A 77 -37.40 -5.31 4.04
CA CYS A 77 -36.00 -5.29 4.45
C CYS A 77 -35.06 -5.11 3.24
N HIS A 78 -33.95 -4.39 3.41
CA HIS A 78 -32.92 -4.23 2.38
C HIS A 78 -32.29 -5.55 1.90
N ARG A 79 -32.36 -6.61 2.71
CA ARG A 79 -31.92 -7.97 2.34
C ARG A 79 -32.99 -8.76 1.59
N SER A 80 -34.17 -8.18 1.35
CA SER A 80 -35.30 -8.85 0.69
C SER A 80 -35.04 -9.11 -0.79
N GLY A 81 -35.50 -10.25 -1.29
CA GLY A 81 -35.24 -10.75 -2.64
C GLY A 81 -33.97 -11.60 -2.74
N ALA A 82 -33.78 -12.26 -3.87
CA ALA A 82 -32.57 -13.03 -4.21
C ALA A 82 -31.91 -12.41 -5.44
N TYR A 83 -30.59 -12.51 -5.52
CA TYR A 83 -29.84 -12.10 -6.71
C TYR A 83 -28.95 -13.25 -7.15
N GLU A 84 -29.20 -13.75 -8.35
CA GLU A 84 -28.35 -14.73 -9.01
C GLU A 84 -27.55 -14.04 -10.11
N SER A 85 -26.22 -14.16 -10.04
CA SER A 85 -25.33 -13.63 -11.07
C SER A 85 -25.46 -14.46 -12.34
N LYS A 86 -25.81 -13.82 -13.46
CA LYS A 86 -25.77 -14.46 -14.80
C LYS A 86 -24.35 -14.69 -15.32
N ARG A 87 -23.31 -14.27 -14.60
CA ARG A 87 -21.89 -14.42 -14.96
C ARG A 87 -21.22 -15.46 -14.07
N SER A 88 -20.26 -16.19 -14.62
CA SER A 88 -19.44 -17.16 -13.89
C SER A 88 -18.79 -16.52 -12.66
N VAL A 89 -18.82 -17.26 -11.55
CA VAL A 89 -18.31 -16.81 -10.24
C VAL A 89 -16.81 -16.52 -10.36
N ARG A 90 -16.42 -15.30 -10.01
CA ARG A 90 -15.00 -14.90 -9.95
C ARG A 90 -14.47 -15.09 -8.53
N ILE A 91 -13.20 -15.48 -8.41
CA ILE A 91 -12.51 -15.54 -7.11
C ILE A 91 -12.53 -14.13 -6.49
N GLY A 92 -13.14 -14.00 -5.30
CA GLY A 92 -13.29 -12.72 -4.58
C GLY A 92 -14.59 -11.94 -4.87
N GLN A 93 -15.59 -12.54 -5.53
CA GLN A 93 -16.90 -11.93 -5.68
C GLN A 93 -17.57 -11.73 -4.30
N LYS A 94 -17.97 -10.49 -3.99
CA LYS A 94 -18.63 -10.15 -2.72
C LYS A 94 -19.98 -10.89 -2.60
N ASP A 95 -20.28 -11.36 -1.39
CA ASP A 95 -21.57 -11.94 -1.04
C ASP A 95 -22.72 -11.03 -1.48
N SER A 96 -23.81 -11.65 -1.95
CA SER A 96 -25.00 -10.92 -2.35
C SER A 96 -25.50 -10.03 -1.20
N LYS A 97 -25.93 -8.81 -1.55
CA LYS A 97 -26.63 -7.93 -0.61
C LYS A 97 -28.04 -8.42 -0.27
N ARG A 98 -28.51 -9.48 -0.91
CA ARG A 98 -29.88 -9.99 -0.88
C ARG A 98 -29.86 -11.45 -0.42
N CYS A 99 -30.59 -11.80 0.65
CA CYS A 99 -30.64 -13.16 1.23
C CYS A 99 -32.06 -13.75 1.26
N GLY A 100 -33.01 -13.15 0.55
CA GLY A 100 -34.40 -13.62 0.52
C GLY A 100 -35.22 -13.25 1.74
N CYS A 101 -34.81 -12.23 2.52
CA CYS A 101 -35.55 -11.81 3.70
C CYS A 101 -37.00 -11.42 3.36
N VAL A 102 -37.97 -11.92 4.13
CA VAL A 102 -39.41 -11.65 3.91
C VAL A 102 -39.97 -10.54 4.81
N ALA A 103 -39.13 -9.91 5.63
CA ALA A 103 -39.58 -8.92 6.60
C ALA A 103 -40.24 -7.72 5.92
N GLN A 104 -41.37 -7.29 6.48
CA GLN A 104 -42.18 -6.21 5.95
C GLN A 104 -42.67 -5.30 7.08
N LEU A 105 -42.50 -3.99 6.89
CA LEU A 105 -42.96 -2.93 7.78
C LEU A 105 -44.13 -2.20 7.13
N SER A 106 -45.25 -2.11 7.84
CA SER A 106 -46.37 -1.26 7.50
C SER A 106 -46.19 0.13 8.09
N ILE A 107 -46.44 1.16 7.29
CA ILE A 107 -46.47 2.56 7.70
C ILE A 107 -47.79 3.13 7.22
N ALA A 108 -48.68 3.56 8.11
CA ALA A 108 -50.00 4.02 7.72
C ALA A 108 -50.51 5.18 8.57
N ARG A 109 -51.33 6.05 7.95
CA ARG A 109 -52.04 7.17 8.57
C ARG A 109 -53.52 7.03 8.26
N TYR A 110 -54.37 7.12 9.27
CA TYR A 110 -55.80 6.87 9.18
C TYR A 110 -56.62 8.15 9.35
N HIS A 111 -57.86 8.16 8.87
CA HIS A 111 -58.81 9.25 9.16
C HIS A 111 -59.31 9.16 10.61
N GLU A 112 -59.75 10.29 11.17
CA GLU A 112 -60.25 10.38 12.57
C GLU A 112 -61.43 9.45 12.88
N ASN A 113 -62.21 9.09 11.85
CA ASN A 113 -63.43 8.32 12.02
C ASN A 113 -63.22 6.79 12.01
N VAL A 114 -61.96 6.31 11.99
CA VAL A 114 -61.66 4.86 11.95
C VAL A 114 -61.43 4.32 13.36
N ALA A 115 -62.35 3.46 13.82
CA ALA A 115 -62.26 2.81 15.13
C ALA A 115 -60.96 2.00 15.30
N GLY A 116 -60.26 2.20 16.41
CA GLY A 116 -59.00 1.51 16.74
C GLY A 116 -57.71 2.27 16.38
N HIS A 117 -57.80 3.50 15.86
CA HIS A 117 -56.65 4.33 15.47
C HIS A 117 -56.66 5.70 16.16
N LEU A 118 -55.48 6.28 16.41
CA LEU A 118 -55.27 7.49 17.25
C LEU A 118 -55.52 8.84 16.55
N GLY A 119 -56.31 8.86 15.49
CA GLY A 119 -56.68 10.08 14.77
C GLY A 119 -55.72 10.48 13.64
N SER A 120 -56.05 11.60 12.98
CA SER A 120 -55.42 11.99 11.71
C SER A 120 -53.99 12.52 11.86
N ASP A 121 -53.53 12.94 13.03
CA ASP A 121 -52.16 13.51 13.19
C ASP A 121 -51.08 12.45 13.56
N VAL A 122 -51.43 11.16 13.49
CA VAL A 122 -50.56 10.06 13.89
C VAL A 122 -50.29 9.10 12.73
N VAL A 123 -49.04 8.64 12.64
CA VAL A 123 -48.59 7.60 11.73
C VAL A 123 -48.22 6.36 12.55
N GLU A 124 -48.69 5.20 12.09
CA GLU A 124 -48.50 3.91 12.73
C GLU A 124 -47.40 3.11 12.02
N PHE A 125 -46.43 2.62 12.79
CA PHE A 125 -45.45 1.65 12.33
C PHE A 125 -45.78 0.28 12.91
N LYS A 126 -46.00 -0.71 12.04
CA LYS A 126 -46.29 -2.09 12.44
C LYS A 126 -45.46 -3.08 11.63
N LEU A 127 -44.69 -3.94 12.30
CA LEU A 127 -44.01 -5.04 11.64
C LEU A 127 -45.04 -6.10 11.24
N LEU A 128 -45.16 -6.38 9.94
CA LEU A 128 -46.11 -7.36 9.38
C LEU A 128 -45.50 -8.76 9.27
N LYS A 129 -44.20 -8.82 9.00
CA LYS A 129 -43.43 -10.05 8.85
C LYS A 129 -42.07 -9.85 9.48
N ASP A 130 -41.62 -10.85 10.24
CA ASP A 130 -40.32 -10.83 10.89
C ASP A 130 -39.17 -11.13 9.91
N HIS A 131 -37.95 -10.82 10.34
CA HIS A 131 -36.71 -11.11 9.63
C HIS A 131 -36.47 -12.60 9.49
N THR A 132 -36.31 -13.04 8.25
CA THR A 132 -35.85 -14.38 7.90
C THR A 132 -34.47 -14.30 7.25
N ASN A 133 -33.68 -15.36 7.40
CA ASN A 133 -32.38 -15.58 6.75
C ASN A 133 -31.27 -14.57 7.12
N HIS A 134 -31.50 -13.65 8.07
CA HIS A 134 -30.48 -12.81 8.67
C HIS A 134 -30.95 -12.25 10.03
N VAL A 135 -29.99 -11.83 10.86
CA VAL A 135 -30.25 -11.18 12.15
C VAL A 135 -29.88 -9.70 12.06
N PRO A 136 -30.86 -8.78 12.14
CA PRO A 136 -30.61 -7.35 12.23
C PRO A 136 -29.58 -6.99 13.31
N GLY A 137 -28.65 -6.10 12.95
CA GLY A 137 -27.61 -5.62 13.87
C GLY A 137 -26.42 -6.55 14.13
N ASP A 138 -26.36 -7.72 13.50
CA ASP A 138 -25.13 -8.52 13.45
C ASP A 138 -23.99 -7.75 12.75
N SER A 139 -22.75 -7.98 13.16
CA SER A 139 -21.55 -7.30 12.64
C SER A 139 -21.44 -7.40 11.11
N LYS A 140 -21.74 -8.59 10.55
CA LYS A 140 -21.72 -8.82 9.09
C LYS A 140 -22.83 -8.02 8.38
N GLU A 141 -23.99 -7.86 9.01
CA GLU A 141 -25.15 -7.14 8.48
C GLU A 141 -24.97 -5.62 8.57
N LEU A 142 -24.43 -5.12 9.69
CA LEU A 142 -24.09 -3.70 9.85
C LEU A 142 -23.13 -3.24 8.75
N GLY A 143 -22.17 -4.08 8.35
CA GLY A 143 -21.26 -3.79 7.23
C GLY A 143 -21.95 -3.53 5.88
N MET A 144 -23.22 -3.92 5.72
CA MET A 144 -24.00 -3.78 4.48
C MET A 144 -24.91 -2.55 4.46
N LEU A 145 -25.04 -1.86 5.60
CA LEU A 145 -25.80 -0.62 5.74
C LEU A 145 -25.02 0.60 5.20
N PRO A 146 -25.71 1.69 4.84
CA PRO A 146 -25.04 2.97 4.64
C PRO A 146 -24.37 3.45 5.94
N ILE A 147 -23.32 4.25 5.80
CA ILE A 147 -22.70 4.95 6.93
C ILE A 147 -23.73 5.93 7.50
N ASN A 148 -23.84 6.02 8.82
CA ASN A 148 -24.79 6.94 9.43
C ASN A 148 -24.41 8.41 9.17
N ARG A 149 -25.37 9.31 9.39
CA ARG A 149 -25.21 10.72 9.07
C ARG A 149 -24.13 11.40 9.92
N THR A 150 -24.09 11.13 11.22
CA THR A 150 -23.09 11.67 12.15
C THR A 150 -21.67 11.33 11.69
N ALA A 151 -21.40 10.07 11.40
CA ALA A 151 -20.10 9.62 10.91
C ALA A 151 -19.77 10.24 9.54
N LEU A 152 -20.74 10.36 8.64
CA LEU A 152 -20.53 11.05 7.36
C LEU A 152 -20.16 12.52 7.54
N ASP A 153 -20.84 13.23 8.43
CA ASP A 153 -20.61 14.65 8.66
C ASP A 153 -19.26 14.89 9.38
N THR A 154 -18.88 14.03 10.33
CA THR A 154 -17.55 14.02 10.95
C THR A 154 -16.44 13.74 9.92
N ILE A 155 -16.63 12.75 9.05
CA ILE A 155 -15.65 12.45 7.99
C ILE A 155 -15.51 13.65 7.05
N LYS A 156 -16.62 14.26 6.61
CA LYS A 156 -16.62 15.44 5.74
C LYS A 156 -15.89 16.61 6.39
N TYR A 157 -16.18 16.90 7.66
CA TYR A 157 -15.54 17.98 8.41
C TYR A 157 -14.01 17.80 8.49
N HIS A 158 -13.54 16.60 8.84
CA HIS A 158 -12.09 16.40 8.89
C HIS A 158 -11.43 16.34 7.51
N LEU A 159 -12.17 15.94 6.46
CA LEU A 159 -11.68 16.01 5.08
C LEU A 159 -11.46 17.47 4.65
N THR A 160 -12.35 18.40 4.99
CA THR A 160 -12.18 19.84 4.65
C THR A 160 -11.01 20.49 5.40
N LEU A 161 -10.69 20.00 6.60
CA LEU A 161 -9.51 20.42 7.36
C LEU A 161 -8.18 19.89 6.77
N GLY A 162 -8.23 18.93 5.84
CA GLY A 162 -7.05 18.35 5.21
C GLY A 162 -6.40 17.20 6.02
N ASN A 163 -7.14 16.62 6.96
CA ASN A 163 -6.63 15.51 7.75
C ASN A 163 -6.44 14.23 6.91
N LYS A 164 -5.46 13.40 7.26
CA LYS A 164 -5.20 12.12 6.56
C LYS A 164 -6.34 11.13 6.79
N CYS A 165 -6.71 10.35 5.77
CA CYS A 165 -7.83 9.37 5.81
C CYS A 165 -7.78 8.44 7.05
N ARG A 166 -6.59 7.98 7.44
CA ARG A 166 -6.40 7.15 8.64
C ARG A 166 -6.77 7.89 9.92
N SER A 167 -6.29 9.12 10.08
CA SER A 167 -6.60 9.98 11.23
C SER A 167 -8.07 10.33 11.28
N ILE A 168 -8.69 10.61 10.12
CA ILE A 168 -10.13 10.86 10.00
C ILE A 168 -10.92 9.66 10.48
N ARG A 169 -10.57 8.46 10.01
CA ARG A 169 -11.24 7.23 10.44
C ARG A 169 -11.11 7.05 11.96
N ILE A 170 -9.92 7.24 12.52
CA ILE A 170 -9.71 7.11 13.98
C ILE A 170 -10.53 8.13 14.75
N ALA A 171 -10.53 9.40 14.34
CA ALA A 171 -11.31 10.46 14.97
C ALA A 171 -12.83 10.19 14.88
N THR A 172 -13.29 9.71 13.72
CA THR A 172 -14.68 9.33 13.51
C THR A 172 -15.07 8.15 14.41
N LEU A 173 -14.22 7.13 14.53
CA LEU A 173 -14.45 6.00 15.44
C LEU A 173 -14.48 6.45 16.90
N LYS A 174 -13.58 7.33 17.34
CA LYS A 174 -13.60 7.92 18.68
C LYS A 174 -14.90 8.69 18.95
N THR A 175 -15.39 9.44 17.97
CA THR A 175 -16.66 10.18 18.05
C THR A 175 -17.85 9.22 18.17
N LEU A 176 -17.83 8.10 17.45
CA LEU A 176 -18.88 7.08 17.58
C LEU A 176 -18.79 6.30 18.90
N ASP A 177 -17.57 6.08 19.40
CA ASP A 177 -17.31 5.38 20.67
C ASP A 177 -17.65 6.22 21.91
N THR A 178 -17.71 7.54 21.79
CA THR A 178 -18.22 8.43 22.85
C THR A 178 -19.76 8.44 22.87
N LEU A 179 -20.40 8.21 21.72
CA LEU A 179 -21.86 8.11 21.54
C LEU A 179 -22.36 6.64 21.62
N LYS A 180 -21.73 5.82 22.47
CA LYS A 180 -21.89 4.36 22.52
C LYS A 180 -23.33 3.85 22.66
N GLU A 181 -24.21 4.59 23.33
CA GLU A 181 -25.60 4.18 23.50
C GLU A 181 -26.47 4.49 22.28
N GLU A 182 -26.16 5.58 21.56
CA GLU A 182 -26.93 6.02 20.39
C GLU A 182 -26.54 5.28 19.09
N ASN A 183 -25.35 4.66 19.05
CA ASN A 183 -24.78 4.09 17.82
C ASN A 183 -24.61 2.55 17.82
N LYS A 184 -25.22 1.81 18.76
CA LYS A 184 -25.07 0.33 18.84
C LYS A 184 -25.48 -0.40 17.56
N GLY A 185 -26.48 0.11 16.82
CA GLY A 185 -26.96 -0.45 15.54
C GLY A 185 -26.37 0.20 14.29
N SER A 186 -25.34 1.04 14.41
CA SER A 186 -24.77 1.78 13.28
C SER A 186 -23.52 1.12 12.69
N ARG A 187 -23.38 1.18 11.35
CA ARG A 187 -22.19 0.73 10.65
C ARG A 187 -20.98 1.58 11.01
N ARG A 188 -19.91 0.95 11.49
CA ARG A 188 -18.61 1.61 11.67
C ARG A 188 -17.96 1.90 10.31
N PRO A 189 -17.46 3.12 10.06
CA PRO A 189 -16.80 3.46 8.80
C PRO A 189 -15.47 2.70 8.65
N SER A 190 -15.29 2.08 7.51
CA SER A 190 -14.02 1.47 7.10
C SER A 190 -13.07 2.52 6.51
N TYR A 191 -11.83 2.12 6.22
CA TYR A 191 -10.89 2.99 5.52
C TYR A 191 -11.39 3.32 4.12
N ASP A 192 -11.86 2.31 3.39
CA ASP A 192 -12.40 2.46 2.04
C ASP A 192 -13.60 3.40 2.00
N ASP A 193 -14.41 3.44 3.05
CA ASP A 193 -15.53 4.38 3.14
C ASP A 193 -15.05 5.83 3.18
N VAL A 194 -14.05 6.13 4.00
CA VAL A 194 -13.42 7.47 4.09
C VAL A 194 -12.75 7.82 2.77
N TYR A 195 -11.99 6.89 2.19
CA TYR A 195 -11.31 7.08 0.91
C TYR A 195 -12.29 7.29 -0.24
N ASN A 196 -13.38 6.52 -0.31
CA ASN A 196 -14.41 6.69 -1.33
C ASN A 196 -15.17 8.01 -1.16
N LEU A 197 -15.41 8.44 0.08
CA LEU A 197 -16.03 9.75 0.34
C LEU A 197 -15.09 10.89 -0.06
N MET A 198 -13.80 10.79 0.28
CA MET A 198 -12.76 11.69 -0.22
C MET A 198 -12.78 11.74 -1.75
N LYS A 199 -12.83 10.58 -2.43
CA LYS A 199 -12.89 10.50 -3.89
C LYS A 199 -14.13 11.21 -4.47
N LYS A 200 -15.29 11.05 -3.83
CA LYS A 200 -16.54 11.75 -4.22
C LYS A 200 -16.49 13.25 -3.98
N MET A 201 -15.72 13.68 -2.99
CA MET A 201 -15.54 15.09 -2.65
C MET A 201 -14.33 15.72 -3.33
N LYS A 202 -13.58 14.99 -4.17
CA LYS A 202 -12.27 15.43 -4.70
C LYS A 202 -12.32 16.87 -5.21
N ASP A 203 -13.33 17.24 -5.98
CA ASP A 203 -13.47 18.60 -6.52
C ASP A 203 -13.56 19.71 -5.46
N TYR A 204 -14.11 19.43 -4.28
CA TYR A 204 -14.18 20.36 -3.14
C TYR A 204 -12.92 20.33 -2.26
N LEU A 205 -12.09 19.29 -2.39
CA LEU A 205 -10.90 19.10 -1.54
C LEU A 205 -9.65 19.75 -2.11
N TYR A 206 -9.56 19.95 -3.43
CA TYR A 206 -8.42 20.63 -4.07
C TYR A 206 -8.75 22.04 -4.56
N ARG A 207 -10.02 22.37 -4.84
CA ARG A 207 -10.44 23.66 -5.40
C ARG A 207 -10.80 24.66 -4.29
N PHE A 208 -9.80 25.41 -3.81
CA PHE A 208 -10.00 26.44 -2.79
C PHE A 208 -10.50 27.78 -3.34
N ARG A 209 -10.29 28.02 -4.63
CA ARG A 209 -10.76 29.20 -5.38
C ARG A 209 -11.29 28.78 -6.74
N GLU A 210 -12.20 29.58 -7.29
CA GLU A 210 -12.70 29.34 -8.64
C GLU A 210 -11.59 29.47 -9.68
N ASN A 211 -10.75 30.51 -9.54
CA ASN A 211 -9.54 30.73 -10.32
C ASN A 211 -8.48 29.68 -9.98
N ASP A 212 -7.93 29.02 -11.00
CA ASP A 212 -6.95 27.94 -10.85
C ASP A 212 -5.63 28.43 -10.25
N ILE A 213 -5.12 29.57 -10.69
CA ILE A 213 -3.87 30.14 -10.20
C ILE A 213 -4.01 30.59 -8.74
N GLU A 214 -5.12 31.22 -8.37
CA GLU A 214 -5.35 31.61 -6.97
C GLU A 214 -5.51 30.40 -6.04
N SER A 215 -6.20 29.35 -6.52
CA SER A 215 -6.35 28.09 -5.78
C SER A 215 -4.99 27.40 -5.59
N PHE A 216 -4.15 27.41 -6.63
CA PHE A 216 -2.79 26.90 -6.60
C PHE A 216 -1.87 27.71 -5.66
N LEU A 217 -1.93 29.05 -5.71
CA LEU A 217 -1.19 29.92 -4.79
C LEU A 217 -1.63 29.71 -3.34
N PHE A 218 -2.93 29.44 -3.10
CA PHE A 218 -3.42 29.09 -1.77
C PHE A 218 -2.84 27.74 -1.29
N TRP A 219 -2.75 26.74 -2.18
CA TRP A 219 -2.05 25.50 -1.90
C TRP A 219 -0.59 25.74 -1.50
N LEU A 220 0.17 26.49 -2.30
CA LEU A 220 1.58 26.79 -2.05
C LEU A 220 1.80 27.52 -0.72
N ASN A 221 1.07 28.62 -0.51
CA ASN A 221 1.37 29.56 0.56
C ASN A 221 0.74 29.18 1.90
N ASN A 222 -0.33 28.38 1.90
CA ASN A 222 -1.08 28.06 3.12
C ASN A 222 -1.07 26.57 3.42
N LYS A 223 -1.37 25.70 2.46
CA LYS A 223 -1.49 24.25 2.73
C LYS A 223 -0.14 23.55 2.80
N LEU A 224 0.72 23.72 1.80
CA LEU A 224 2.03 23.08 1.77
C LEU A 224 2.99 23.70 2.81
N ALA A 225 2.90 25.02 3.02
CA ALA A 225 3.65 25.70 4.07
C ALA A 225 3.31 25.16 5.49
N LEU A 226 2.02 24.99 5.82
CA LEU A 226 1.60 24.42 7.10
C LEU A 226 1.95 22.93 7.26
N GLN A 227 2.11 22.21 6.15
CA GLN A 227 2.58 20.83 6.14
C GLN A 227 4.11 20.72 6.26
N GLY A 228 4.81 21.84 6.45
CA GLY A 228 6.26 21.86 6.65
C GLY A 228 7.04 21.45 5.41
N TYR A 229 6.49 21.63 4.20
CA TYR A 229 7.21 21.33 2.96
C TYR A 229 8.48 22.19 2.86
N LYS A 230 9.61 21.60 3.27
CA LYS A 230 10.92 21.74 2.65
C LYS A 230 11.21 20.39 2.00
N ILE A 231 11.47 20.42 0.70
CA ILE A 231 11.60 19.23 -0.14
C ILE A 231 12.79 18.38 0.30
N PHE A 232 12.53 17.19 0.87
CA PHE A 232 13.49 16.08 1.09
C PHE A 232 12.70 14.76 1.03
N ALA A 233 13.22 13.63 0.51
CA ALA A 233 14.38 12.91 1.05
C ALA A 233 15.19 12.17 -0.02
N VAL A 234 16.29 11.54 0.43
CA VAL A 234 17.37 10.83 -0.28
C VAL A 234 17.20 9.30 -0.25
N LYS A 235 17.68 8.67 -1.33
CA LYS A 235 17.64 7.25 -1.76
C LYS A 235 17.35 6.19 -0.67
N ASP A 236 16.22 5.50 -0.79
CA ASP A 236 15.86 4.36 0.06
C ASP A 236 16.53 3.06 -0.43
N LEU A 237 17.36 2.47 0.44
CA LEU A 237 18.02 1.18 0.22
C LEU A 237 17.11 -0.02 0.58
N LEU A 238 15.99 0.19 1.30
CA LEU A 238 15.06 -0.86 1.73
C LEU A 238 14.10 -1.29 0.62
N THR A 239 13.51 -0.35 -0.12
CA THR A 239 12.54 -0.68 -1.17
C THR A 239 13.21 -1.18 -2.45
N GLY A 240 14.48 -0.84 -2.71
CA GLY A 240 15.13 -1.12 -3.99
C GLY A 240 14.43 -0.47 -5.20
N LYS A 241 13.51 0.47 -4.96
CA LYS A 241 12.75 1.23 -5.97
C LYS A 241 13.16 2.70 -5.91
N GLY A 242 13.08 3.40 -7.04
CA GLY A 242 13.12 4.86 -7.04
C GLY A 242 11.81 5.42 -6.49
N TYR A 243 11.86 6.57 -5.82
CA TYR A 243 10.70 7.35 -5.41
C TYR A 243 10.91 8.80 -5.88
N PRO A 244 9.82 9.55 -6.14
CA PRO A 244 9.91 10.94 -6.55
C PRO A 244 10.49 11.80 -5.42
N VAL A 245 11.56 12.54 -5.72
CA VAL A 245 12.27 13.40 -4.75
C VAL A 245 11.82 14.85 -4.81
N ALA A 246 11.33 15.30 -5.97
CA ALA A 246 10.87 16.65 -6.21
C ALA A 246 9.96 16.67 -7.45
N TYR A 247 9.04 17.64 -7.50
CA TYR A 247 8.20 17.91 -8.66
C TYR A 247 8.48 19.31 -9.19
N MET A 248 8.66 19.43 -10.51
CA MET A 248 8.69 20.70 -11.21
C MET A 248 7.50 20.73 -12.16
N VAL A 249 6.63 21.73 -12.01
CA VAL A 249 5.54 21.98 -12.95
C VAL A 249 5.89 23.23 -13.72
N THR A 250 6.07 23.07 -15.03
CA THR A 250 6.46 24.16 -15.93
C THR A 250 5.71 24.05 -17.24
N ASN A 251 5.36 25.20 -17.80
CA ASN A 251 4.89 25.32 -19.18
C ASN A 251 6.04 25.57 -20.17
N ASP A 252 7.27 25.74 -19.68
CA ASP A 252 8.48 25.99 -20.46
C ASP A 252 9.57 24.96 -20.13
N GLN A 253 10.02 24.25 -21.17
CA GLN A 253 11.09 23.25 -21.10
C GLN A 253 12.44 23.80 -21.61
N SER A 254 12.55 25.12 -21.77
CA SER A 254 13.81 25.79 -22.12
C SER A 254 14.86 25.66 -21.00
N VAL A 255 16.09 26.05 -21.33
CA VAL A 255 17.23 25.98 -20.41
C VAL A 255 16.98 26.79 -19.12
N GLY A 256 16.30 27.94 -19.23
CA GLY A 256 16.14 28.91 -18.14
C GLY A 256 15.43 28.33 -16.90
N PRO A 257 14.17 27.87 -17.04
CA PRO A 257 13.42 27.29 -15.92
C PRO A 257 14.09 26.06 -15.31
N VAL A 258 14.62 25.16 -16.14
CA VAL A 258 15.29 23.94 -15.67
C VAL A 258 16.55 24.31 -14.87
N ASN A 259 17.35 25.27 -15.35
CA ASN A 259 18.54 25.74 -14.65
C ASN A 259 18.18 26.39 -13.31
N GLN A 260 17.16 27.27 -13.28
CA GLN A 260 16.70 27.90 -12.04
C GLN A 260 16.27 26.87 -11.00
N TRP A 261 15.52 25.85 -11.43
CA TRP A 261 15.09 24.76 -10.56
C TRP A 261 16.27 23.94 -10.01
N LEU A 262 17.22 23.55 -10.86
CA LEU A 262 18.40 22.80 -10.44
C LEU A 262 19.31 23.61 -9.50
N VAL A 263 19.49 24.92 -9.76
CA VAL A 263 20.21 25.84 -8.86
C VAL A 263 19.51 25.93 -7.51
N TYR A 264 18.18 26.06 -7.50
CA TYR A 264 17.40 26.07 -6.26
C TYR A 264 17.61 24.79 -5.46
N LEU A 265 17.54 23.61 -6.10
CA LEU A 265 17.78 22.33 -5.44
C LEU A 265 19.21 22.23 -4.88
N ARG A 266 20.22 22.69 -5.63
CA ARG A 266 21.62 22.70 -5.19
C ARG A 266 21.78 23.56 -3.93
N ASP A 267 21.29 24.79 -3.98
CA ASP A 267 21.58 25.80 -2.95
C ASP A 267 20.70 25.66 -1.69
N ASN A 268 19.45 25.19 -1.86
CA ASN A 268 18.47 25.17 -0.77
C ASN A 268 18.12 23.76 -0.30
N CYS A 269 18.45 22.72 -1.09
CA CYS A 269 18.03 21.35 -0.82
C CYS A 269 19.22 20.37 -0.72
N ASN A 270 20.45 20.88 -0.55
CA ASN A 270 21.68 20.07 -0.45
C ASN A 270 21.78 19.00 -1.55
N PHE A 271 21.25 19.30 -2.74
CA PHE A 271 21.18 18.36 -3.85
C PHE A 271 22.52 18.35 -4.59
N ALA A 272 23.36 17.36 -4.26
CA ALA A 272 24.69 17.17 -4.84
C ALA A 272 24.81 15.80 -5.53
N PRO A 273 24.17 15.59 -6.69
CA PRO A 273 24.22 14.32 -7.40
C PRO A 273 25.62 14.05 -7.97
N THR A 274 26.03 12.79 -8.02
CA THR A 274 27.28 12.38 -8.71
C THR A 274 27.05 12.10 -10.19
N ALA A 275 25.81 11.73 -10.56
CA ALA A 275 25.37 11.53 -11.93
C ALA A 275 23.86 11.83 -12.05
N ILE A 276 23.44 12.34 -13.21
CA ILE A 276 22.04 12.56 -13.56
C ILE A 276 21.76 11.87 -14.90
N THR A 277 20.69 11.09 -14.95
CA THR A 277 20.16 10.51 -16.19
C THR A 277 18.95 11.32 -16.63
N ILE A 278 18.98 11.80 -17.87
CA ILE A 278 17.92 12.62 -18.47
C ILE A 278 17.41 12.00 -19.78
N ASP A 279 16.38 12.60 -20.34
CA ASP A 279 15.98 12.32 -21.72
C ASP A 279 17.04 12.85 -22.68
N CYS A 280 16.96 12.51 -23.97
CA CYS A 280 17.92 12.97 -24.98
C CYS A 280 17.69 14.46 -25.34
N SER A 281 17.71 15.36 -24.34
CA SER A 281 17.43 16.78 -24.44
C SER A 281 18.70 17.63 -24.27
N LEU A 282 19.04 18.40 -25.30
CA LEU A 282 20.17 19.33 -25.24
C LEU A 282 19.94 20.49 -24.27
N ALA A 283 18.68 20.92 -24.11
CA ALA A 283 18.32 21.98 -23.17
C ALA A 283 18.60 21.56 -21.72
N GLU A 284 18.23 20.33 -21.36
CA GLU A 284 18.51 19.76 -20.03
C GLU A 284 20.01 19.59 -19.80
N VAL A 285 20.78 19.14 -20.82
CA VAL A 285 22.25 19.07 -20.73
C VAL A 285 22.85 20.43 -20.38
N ASN A 286 22.43 21.47 -21.09
CA ASN A 286 22.97 22.81 -20.88
C ASN A 286 22.56 23.37 -19.51
N ALA A 287 21.33 23.12 -19.08
CA ALA A 287 20.84 23.51 -17.76
C ALA A 287 21.62 22.82 -16.63
N ILE A 288 21.85 21.50 -16.73
CA ILE A 288 22.62 20.74 -15.72
C ILE A 288 24.07 21.21 -15.66
N LYS A 289 24.70 21.42 -16.82
CA LYS A 289 26.09 21.92 -16.87
C LYS A 289 26.23 23.28 -16.20
N ALA A 290 25.29 24.19 -16.46
CA ALA A 290 25.24 25.50 -15.83
C ALA A 290 24.99 25.39 -14.32
N ALA A 291 23.97 24.65 -13.91
CA ALA A 291 23.57 24.51 -12.51
C ALA A 291 24.64 23.82 -11.65
N PHE A 292 25.38 22.84 -12.18
CA PHE A 292 26.37 22.09 -11.40
C PHE A 292 27.82 22.30 -11.85
N ARG A 293 28.09 23.37 -12.62
CA ARG A 293 29.44 23.79 -13.02
C ARG A 293 30.28 22.64 -13.63
N ASN A 294 29.66 21.79 -14.45
CA ASN A 294 30.24 20.59 -15.06
C ASN A 294 30.78 19.51 -14.10
N GLN A 295 30.41 19.53 -12.81
CA GLN A 295 30.88 18.54 -11.84
C GLN A 295 30.08 17.21 -11.86
N VAL A 296 28.93 17.22 -12.54
CA VAL A 296 27.99 16.10 -12.57
C VAL A 296 28.11 15.35 -13.89
N VAL A 297 28.16 14.01 -13.81
CA VAL A 297 28.13 13.16 -15.01
C VAL A 297 26.72 13.11 -15.56
N ILE A 298 26.55 13.42 -16.84
CA ILE A 298 25.24 13.42 -17.52
C ILE A 298 25.14 12.17 -18.40
N HIS A 299 24.08 11.40 -18.20
CA HIS A 299 23.75 10.26 -19.04
C HIS A 299 22.38 10.43 -19.70
N TYR A 300 22.24 9.91 -20.92
CA TYR A 300 20.95 9.77 -21.58
C TYR A 300 20.29 8.44 -21.18
N CYS A 301 18.98 8.49 -21.01
CA CYS A 301 18.17 7.31 -20.81
C CYS A 301 18.21 6.42 -22.06
N ALA A 302 18.72 5.19 -21.92
CA ALA A 302 18.89 4.25 -23.04
C ALA A 302 17.57 3.99 -23.80
N PHE A 303 16.43 4.02 -23.11
CA PHE A 303 15.11 3.90 -23.74
C PHE A 303 14.80 5.06 -24.68
N HIS A 304 15.04 6.30 -24.25
CA HIS A 304 14.80 7.49 -25.07
C HIS A 304 15.78 7.58 -26.24
N VAL A 305 17.03 7.14 -26.05
CA VAL A 305 18.00 6.96 -27.15
C VAL A 305 17.49 5.95 -28.16
N TRP A 306 17.12 4.74 -27.72
CA TRP A 306 16.58 3.69 -28.59
C TRP A 306 15.33 4.16 -29.35
N ARG A 307 14.42 4.85 -28.66
CA ARG A 307 13.20 5.39 -29.27
C ARG A 307 13.53 6.43 -30.34
N ALA A 308 14.39 7.40 -30.02
CA ALA A 308 14.82 8.43 -30.97
C ALA A 308 15.51 7.83 -32.20
N TRP A 309 16.32 6.78 -32.02
CA TRP A 309 16.94 6.04 -33.12
C TRP A 309 15.91 5.31 -33.97
N LYS A 310 14.98 4.56 -33.35
CA LYS A 310 13.93 3.82 -34.05
C LYS A 310 13.02 4.74 -34.86
N ASP A 311 12.59 5.85 -34.28
CA ASP A 311 11.68 6.80 -34.92
C ASP A 311 12.36 7.50 -36.10
N ASN A 312 13.61 7.95 -35.95
CA ASN A 312 14.35 8.61 -37.04
C ASN A 312 14.83 7.63 -38.12
N LEU A 313 15.17 6.40 -37.76
CA LEU A 313 15.46 5.36 -38.75
C LEU A 313 14.23 5.08 -39.61
N GLY A 314 13.04 5.03 -39.01
CA GLY A 314 11.80 4.88 -39.76
C GLY A 314 11.49 6.05 -40.69
N ALA A 315 11.83 7.28 -40.29
CA ALA A 315 11.51 8.49 -41.04
C ALA A 315 12.55 8.86 -42.12
N LYS A 316 13.83 8.52 -41.91
CA LYS A 316 14.97 8.98 -42.74
C LYS A 316 15.57 7.89 -43.62
N LEU A 317 15.09 6.66 -43.51
CA LEU A 317 15.51 5.56 -44.36
C LEU A 317 14.74 5.64 -45.69
N SER A 318 15.45 5.98 -46.76
CA SER A 318 14.90 5.97 -48.12
C SER A 318 15.30 4.67 -48.82
N LEU A 319 14.30 3.86 -49.17
CA LEU A 319 14.51 2.63 -49.94
C LEU A 319 13.94 2.79 -51.36
N PRO A 320 14.59 2.24 -52.39
CA PRO A 320 14.05 2.20 -53.74
C PRO A 320 12.69 1.50 -53.80
N THR A 321 11.79 1.99 -54.65
CA THR A 321 10.45 1.40 -54.87
C THR A 321 10.50 0.00 -55.51
N SER A 322 11.67 -0.43 -55.99
CA SER A 322 11.90 -1.75 -56.58
C SER A 322 12.09 -2.88 -55.56
N ILE A 323 12.29 -2.56 -54.27
CA ILE A 323 12.48 -3.55 -53.20
C ILE A 323 11.12 -4.00 -52.68
N SER A 324 10.95 -5.30 -52.41
CA SER A 324 9.71 -5.80 -51.83
C SER A 324 9.49 -5.28 -50.41
N ASN A 325 8.23 -5.20 -49.96
CA ASN A 325 7.90 -4.80 -48.59
C ASN A 325 8.56 -5.71 -47.53
N THR A 326 8.74 -6.99 -47.85
CA THR A 326 9.39 -7.97 -46.96
C THR A 326 10.88 -7.66 -46.81
N GLU A 327 11.60 -7.51 -47.91
CA GLU A 327 13.04 -7.18 -47.90
C GLU A 327 13.30 -5.82 -47.23
N ALA A 328 12.44 -4.83 -47.49
CA ALA A 328 12.52 -3.53 -46.83
C ALA A 328 12.35 -3.63 -45.30
N THR A 329 11.44 -4.50 -44.85
CA THR A 329 11.20 -4.74 -43.41
C THR A 329 12.36 -5.49 -42.76
N GLU A 330 12.91 -6.50 -43.44
CA GLU A 330 14.06 -7.28 -42.98
C GLU A 330 15.30 -6.39 -42.85
N TYR A 331 15.59 -5.57 -43.87
CA TYR A 331 16.71 -4.62 -43.84
C TYR A 331 16.56 -3.62 -42.70
N LYS A 332 15.35 -3.08 -42.50
CA LYS A 332 15.07 -2.18 -41.37
C LYS A 332 15.30 -2.86 -40.02
N GLN A 333 14.87 -4.11 -39.87
CA GLN A 333 15.06 -4.88 -38.65
C GLN A 333 16.53 -5.19 -38.38
N ASP A 334 17.30 -5.47 -39.44
CA ASP A 334 18.74 -5.69 -39.37
C ASP A 334 19.49 -4.44 -38.88
N LEU A 335 19.17 -3.25 -39.42
CA LEU A 335 19.73 -1.99 -38.92
C LEU A 335 19.35 -1.70 -37.46
N LEU A 336 18.10 -2.02 -37.06
CA LEU A 336 17.69 -1.90 -35.66
C LEU A 336 18.48 -2.85 -34.74
N ASN A 337 18.75 -4.07 -35.19
CA ASN A 337 19.55 -5.03 -34.43
C ASN A 337 20.99 -4.52 -34.24
N ASP A 338 21.60 -3.94 -35.27
CA ASP A 338 22.93 -3.32 -35.17
C ASP A 338 22.96 -2.17 -34.16
N LEU A 339 21.97 -1.28 -34.23
CA LEU A 339 21.80 -0.19 -33.27
C LEU A 339 21.61 -0.73 -31.84
N HIS A 340 20.86 -1.81 -31.66
CA HIS A 340 20.68 -2.42 -30.34
C HIS A 340 22.01 -2.95 -29.82
N LEU A 341 22.79 -3.64 -30.66
CA LEU A 341 24.12 -4.13 -30.32
C LEU A 341 25.10 -3.02 -29.99
N ILE A 342 25.00 -1.85 -30.65
CA ILE A 342 25.76 -0.65 -30.29
C ILE A 342 25.36 -0.14 -28.92
N LEU A 343 24.05 -0.02 -28.64
CA LEU A 343 23.52 0.53 -27.40
C LEU A 343 23.93 -0.27 -26.16
N VAL A 344 23.99 -1.61 -26.28
CA VAL A 344 24.30 -2.51 -25.16
C VAL A 344 25.79 -2.90 -25.05
N GLU A 345 26.64 -2.49 -25.98
CA GLU A 345 28.07 -2.85 -25.97
C GLU A 345 28.78 -2.19 -24.78
N THR A 346 29.44 -3.01 -23.97
CA THR A 346 30.05 -2.55 -22.70
C THR A 346 31.55 -2.28 -22.81
N ARG A 347 32.19 -2.68 -23.92
CA ARG A 347 33.62 -2.47 -24.16
C ARG A 347 33.86 -1.28 -25.07
N LYS A 348 34.62 -0.28 -24.59
CA LYS A 348 34.93 0.96 -25.31
C LYS A 348 35.40 0.73 -26.76
N ASN A 349 36.43 -0.09 -26.97
CA ASN A 349 36.98 -0.32 -28.32
C ASN A 349 36.02 -1.08 -29.25
N ALA A 350 35.17 -1.95 -28.70
CA ALA A 350 34.17 -2.65 -29.50
C ALA A 350 33.02 -1.72 -29.89
N LEU A 351 32.63 -0.80 -28.99
CA LEU A 351 31.61 0.22 -29.26
C LEU A 351 32.00 1.08 -30.47
N PHE A 352 33.19 1.68 -30.46
CA PHE A 352 33.63 2.53 -31.57
C PHE A 352 33.74 1.76 -32.90
N ARG A 353 34.23 0.51 -32.87
CA ARG A 353 34.24 -0.34 -34.08
C ARG A 353 32.85 -0.61 -34.64
N LYS A 354 31.87 -0.86 -33.77
CA LYS A 354 30.47 -1.08 -34.19
C LYS A 354 29.84 0.21 -34.74
N ILE A 355 30.14 1.36 -34.16
CA ILE A 355 29.69 2.66 -34.68
C ILE A 355 30.22 2.89 -36.10
N GLU A 356 31.52 2.70 -36.33
CA GLU A 356 32.10 2.87 -37.66
C GLU A 356 31.57 1.83 -38.67
N GLY A 357 31.43 0.57 -38.25
CA GLY A 357 30.79 -0.46 -39.08
C GLY A 357 29.36 -0.12 -39.47
N PHE A 358 28.59 0.47 -38.56
CA PHE A 358 27.23 0.93 -38.85
C PHE A 358 27.22 2.11 -39.82
N LYS A 359 28.10 3.11 -39.65
CA LYS A 359 28.23 4.24 -40.58
C LYS A 359 28.51 3.77 -42.01
N LEU A 360 29.43 2.83 -42.19
CA LEU A 360 29.73 2.23 -43.49
C LEU A 360 28.50 1.51 -44.07
N LYS A 361 27.77 0.75 -43.26
CA LYS A 361 26.57 0.03 -43.69
C LYS A 361 25.45 0.94 -44.19
N ILE A 362 25.36 2.16 -43.66
CA ILE A 362 24.35 3.15 -44.06
C ILE A 362 24.91 4.26 -44.95
N GLU A 363 26.10 4.10 -45.53
CA GLU A 363 26.80 5.17 -46.27
C GLU A 363 25.98 5.75 -47.43
N ASN A 364 25.18 4.90 -48.08
CA ASN A 364 24.31 5.27 -49.20
C ASN A 364 23.01 5.98 -48.75
N HIS A 365 22.73 6.03 -47.45
CA HIS A 365 21.56 6.68 -46.86
C HIS A 365 21.96 8.02 -46.25
N THR A 366 22.22 9.02 -47.09
CA THR A 366 22.86 10.30 -46.70
C THR A 366 22.12 11.03 -45.58
N GLU A 367 20.78 11.11 -45.61
CA GLU A 367 20.00 11.77 -44.55
C GLU A 367 20.08 11.02 -43.21
N LEU A 368 20.08 9.69 -43.25
CA LEU A 368 20.21 8.84 -42.08
C LEU A 368 21.63 8.95 -41.48
N LEU A 369 22.65 8.92 -42.33
CA LEU A 369 24.04 9.07 -41.93
C LEU A 369 24.31 10.46 -41.33
N ASP A 370 23.80 11.53 -41.93
CA ASP A 370 23.93 12.89 -41.39
C ASP A 370 23.29 12.99 -40.00
N TYR A 371 22.07 12.46 -39.84
CA TYR A 371 21.39 12.44 -38.55
C TYR A 371 22.23 11.72 -37.47
N PHE A 372 22.72 10.51 -37.74
CA PHE A 372 23.50 9.77 -36.76
C PHE A 372 24.85 10.43 -36.47
N THR A 373 25.53 10.91 -37.50
CA THR A 373 26.83 11.58 -37.36
C THR A 373 26.69 12.87 -36.57
N ARG A 374 25.70 13.70 -36.86
CA ARG A 374 25.54 15.01 -36.23
C ARG A 374 25.09 14.93 -34.78
N TYR A 375 24.13 14.06 -34.48
CA TYR A 375 23.43 14.05 -33.18
C TYR A 375 23.93 12.96 -32.21
N TRP A 376 24.57 11.90 -32.70
CA TRP A 376 24.89 10.72 -31.87
C TRP A 376 26.36 10.32 -31.89
N PHE A 377 27.01 10.43 -33.05
CA PHE A 377 28.38 9.94 -33.29
C PHE A 377 29.40 11.06 -33.58
N ASN A 378 29.02 12.32 -33.36
CA ASN A 378 29.81 13.49 -33.73
C ASN A 378 31.18 13.51 -33.03
N ASN A 379 31.18 13.25 -31.72
CA ASN A 379 32.39 13.25 -30.91
C ASN A 379 32.24 12.32 -29.69
N GLU A 380 33.37 12.04 -29.03
CA GLU A 380 33.41 11.17 -27.87
C GLU A 380 32.54 11.70 -26.71
N GLU A 381 32.40 13.01 -26.54
CA GLU A 381 31.57 13.61 -25.48
C GLU A 381 30.08 13.32 -25.64
N VAL A 382 29.58 13.24 -26.88
CA VAL A 382 28.19 12.80 -27.14
C VAL A 382 28.06 11.30 -26.86
N VAL A 383 29.02 10.50 -27.32
CA VAL A 383 29.02 9.04 -27.10
C VAL A 383 29.09 8.69 -25.61
N LYS A 384 29.85 9.46 -24.80
CA LYS A 384 29.93 9.30 -23.34
C LYS A 384 28.58 9.45 -22.63
N ARG A 385 27.63 10.21 -23.20
CA ARG A 385 26.32 10.43 -22.58
C ARG A 385 25.43 9.19 -22.67
N TRP A 386 25.47 8.46 -23.77
CA TRP A 386 24.56 7.30 -23.97
C TRP A 386 25.28 5.95 -23.97
N GLY A 387 26.60 5.91 -24.19
CA GLY A 387 27.36 4.68 -24.31
C GLY A 387 27.50 3.93 -22.98
N ALA A 388 27.07 2.67 -22.96
CA ALA A 388 27.17 1.79 -21.79
C ALA A 388 28.60 1.63 -21.18
N PRO A 389 29.73 1.74 -21.92
CA PRO A 389 31.06 1.66 -21.32
C PRO A 389 31.39 2.83 -20.38
N PHE A 390 30.69 3.96 -20.53
CA PHE A 390 30.96 5.19 -19.77
C PHE A 390 30.07 5.33 -18.53
N VAL A 391 29.12 4.41 -18.34
CA VAL A 391 28.28 4.34 -17.14
C VAL A 391 28.99 3.52 -16.07
N LYS A 392 29.19 4.08 -14.87
CA LYS A 392 29.82 3.33 -13.75
C LYS A 392 29.00 2.05 -13.45
N GLU A 393 29.68 0.97 -13.09
CA GLU A 393 29.06 -0.34 -12.82
C GLU A 393 27.88 -0.29 -11.84
N ILE A 394 27.98 0.53 -10.79
CA ILE A 394 26.92 0.74 -9.79
C ILE A 394 25.65 1.38 -10.40
N HIS A 395 25.78 2.09 -11.52
CA HIS A 395 24.67 2.78 -12.18
C HIS A 395 24.00 1.94 -13.27
N LYS A 396 24.63 0.85 -13.73
CA LYS A 396 24.10 0.01 -14.83
C LYS A 396 22.74 -0.63 -14.52
N SER A 397 22.41 -0.90 -13.25
CA SER A 397 21.08 -1.40 -12.86
C SER A 397 19.98 -0.35 -13.00
N PHE A 398 20.33 0.94 -12.93
CA PHE A 398 19.39 2.08 -13.05
C PHE A 398 19.16 2.51 -14.50
N VAL A 399 19.94 1.99 -15.45
CA VAL A 399 19.77 2.19 -16.91
C VAL A 399 18.60 1.35 -17.46
N THR A 400 18.06 0.42 -16.68
CA THR A 400 16.96 -0.45 -17.12
C THR A 400 15.60 0.27 -17.05
N ASN A 401 14.94 0.33 -18.21
CA ASN A 401 13.65 0.93 -18.53
C ASN A 401 12.46 0.69 -17.55
N ASN A 402 12.51 -0.38 -16.75
CA ASN A 402 11.33 -0.85 -16.03
C ASN A 402 10.89 0.07 -14.88
N TYR A 403 11.77 0.86 -14.28
CA TYR A 403 11.40 1.65 -13.10
C TYR A 403 10.68 2.95 -13.47
N ILE A 404 11.29 3.78 -14.32
CA ILE A 404 10.73 5.09 -14.68
C ILE A 404 9.46 4.96 -15.52
N GLU A 405 9.43 4.04 -16.49
CA GLU A 405 8.24 3.87 -17.33
C GLU A 405 7.10 3.19 -16.58
N SER A 406 7.39 2.20 -15.71
CA SER A 406 6.37 1.64 -14.83
C SER A 406 5.79 2.73 -13.92
N TRP A 407 6.64 3.62 -13.40
CA TRP A 407 6.21 4.76 -12.62
C TRP A 407 5.34 5.74 -13.43
N HIS A 408 5.78 6.18 -14.61
CA HIS A 408 5.02 7.06 -15.48
C HIS A 408 3.68 6.45 -15.90
N ASN A 409 3.65 5.15 -16.17
CA ASN A 409 2.42 4.43 -16.48
C ASN A 409 1.49 4.33 -15.27
N GLN A 410 2.01 4.10 -14.06
CA GLN A 410 1.20 4.16 -12.84
C GLN A 410 0.64 5.56 -12.62
N LEU A 411 1.45 6.60 -12.79
CA LEU A 411 1.01 7.99 -12.70
C LEU A 411 -0.15 8.27 -13.69
N LYS A 412 0.03 7.91 -14.96
CA LYS A 412 -0.98 8.10 -16.00
C LYS A 412 -2.24 7.25 -15.78
N VAL A 413 -2.11 5.98 -15.40
CA VAL A 413 -3.22 5.02 -15.40
C VAL A 413 -3.93 4.95 -14.05
N VAL A 414 -3.18 4.90 -12.95
CA VAL A 414 -3.73 4.69 -11.59
C VAL A 414 -4.13 6.02 -10.97
N TYR A 415 -3.22 7.00 -10.98
CA TYR A 415 -3.44 8.26 -10.29
C TYR A 415 -4.24 9.26 -11.13
N PHE A 416 -3.95 9.34 -12.43
CA PHE A 416 -4.63 10.25 -13.35
C PHE A 416 -5.78 9.61 -14.13
N GLU A 417 -5.96 8.28 -14.04
CA GLU A 417 -7.05 7.55 -14.71
C GLU A 417 -7.10 7.80 -16.24
N ARG A 418 -5.96 8.09 -16.86
CA ARG A 418 -5.80 8.53 -18.26
C ARG A 418 -6.54 9.83 -18.62
N LEU A 419 -7.06 10.55 -17.63
CA LEU A 419 -7.72 11.83 -17.82
C LEU A 419 -6.67 12.93 -17.94
N ARG A 420 -6.93 13.90 -18.83
CA ARG A 420 -6.17 15.14 -18.85
C ARG A 420 -6.52 15.94 -17.60
N ILE A 421 -5.50 16.31 -16.83
CA ILE A 421 -5.67 17.21 -15.69
C ILE A 421 -5.62 18.64 -16.23
N ASN A 422 -6.75 19.32 -16.18
CA ASN A 422 -6.89 20.69 -16.70
C ASN A 422 -6.69 21.76 -15.62
N ARG A 423 -6.49 21.38 -14.35
CA ARG A 423 -6.26 22.31 -13.24
C ARG A 423 -5.01 21.96 -12.44
N LEU A 424 -4.22 22.98 -12.11
CA LEU A 424 -2.95 22.83 -11.38
C LEU A 424 -3.17 22.41 -9.93
N ASP A 425 -4.20 22.92 -9.27
CA ASP A 425 -4.52 22.56 -7.88
C ASP A 425 -4.85 21.06 -7.72
N ARG A 426 -5.57 20.48 -8.68
CA ARG A 426 -5.83 19.04 -8.76
C ARG A 426 -4.54 18.25 -8.93
N LEU A 427 -3.61 18.72 -9.76
CA LEU A 427 -2.33 18.07 -9.97
C LEU A 427 -1.54 18.00 -8.66
N VAL A 428 -1.42 19.14 -7.96
CA VAL A 428 -0.74 19.21 -6.65
C VAL A 428 -1.36 18.22 -5.68
N PHE A 429 -2.68 18.25 -5.50
CA PHE A 429 -3.38 17.36 -4.58
C PHE A 429 -3.11 15.87 -4.88
N VAL A 430 -3.13 15.46 -6.15
CA VAL A 430 -2.85 14.06 -6.49
C VAL A 430 -1.40 13.69 -6.19
N LEU A 431 -0.44 14.56 -6.48
CA LEU A 431 0.98 14.31 -6.20
C LEU A 431 1.24 14.21 -4.69
N THR A 432 0.70 15.12 -3.88
CA THR A 432 0.97 15.17 -2.44
C THR A 432 0.14 14.19 -1.63
N ASN A 433 -1.15 14.00 -1.96
CA ASN A 433 -2.07 13.23 -1.12
C ASN A 433 -2.30 11.79 -1.60
N ASP A 434 -2.16 11.52 -2.90
CA ASP A 434 -2.31 10.16 -3.44
C ASP A 434 -0.93 9.51 -3.66
N VAL A 435 -0.01 10.18 -4.37
CA VAL A 435 1.30 9.61 -4.75
C VAL A 435 2.27 9.50 -3.57
N GLU A 436 2.55 10.59 -2.86
CA GLU A 436 3.48 10.55 -1.73
C GLU A 436 2.97 9.62 -0.61
N TYR A 437 1.66 9.63 -0.37
CA TYR A 437 1.02 8.71 0.58
C TYR A 437 1.26 7.24 0.23
N TYR A 438 1.16 6.88 -1.05
CA TYR A 438 1.43 5.51 -1.49
C TYR A 438 2.87 5.08 -1.16
N PHE A 439 3.86 5.93 -1.44
CA PHE A 439 5.25 5.61 -1.14
C PHE A 439 5.52 5.53 0.37
N ALA A 440 4.94 6.43 1.16
CA ALA A 440 5.03 6.40 2.62
C ALA A 440 4.41 5.12 3.21
N GLU A 441 3.23 4.73 2.75
CA GLU A 441 2.57 3.49 3.21
C GLU A 441 3.32 2.25 2.75
N GLU A 442 3.85 2.22 1.52
CA GLU A 442 4.65 1.10 1.02
C GLU A 442 5.94 0.93 1.84
N TYR A 443 6.59 2.03 2.21
CA TYR A 443 7.74 2.04 3.10
C TYR A 443 7.38 1.47 4.48
N ASN A 444 6.34 2.01 5.13
CA ASN A 444 5.86 1.54 6.42
C ASN A 444 5.47 0.06 6.40
N ARG A 445 4.82 -0.38 5.32
CA ARG A 445 4.40 -1.76 5.10
C ARG A 445 5.60 -2.71 5.00
N ILE A 446 6.66 -2.31 4.30
CA ILE A 446 7.89 -3.10 4.16
C ILE A 446 8.63 -3.19 5.50
N ILE A 447 8.74 -2.09 6.24
CA ILE A 447 9.37 -2.09 7.58
C ILE A 447 8.60 -2.97 8.55
N ALA A 448 7.27 -2.88 8.54
CA ALA A 448 6.41 -3.68 9.41
C ALA A 448 6.31 -5.16 8.96
N ASN A 449 6.95 -5.56 7.85
CA ASN A 449 6.84 -6.90 7.26
C ASN A 449 5.39 -7.36 6.97
N ILE A 450 4.49 -6.43 6.66
CA ILE A 450 3.07 -6.74 6.44
C ILE A 450 2.79 -7.03 4.95
N GLY A 451 2.25 -8.20 4.66
CA GLY A 451 1.82 -8.56 3.30
C GLY A 451 2.96 -8.98 2.37
N ARG A 452 3.01 -8.45 1.14
CA ARG A 452 4.00 -8.88 0.12
C ARG A 452 5.41 -8.43 0.47
N MET A 453 6.35 -9.36 0.58
CA MET A 453 7.75 -9.06 0.89
C MET A 453 8.32 -7.91 0.03
N GLY A 454 9.05 -6.99 0.67
CA GLY A 454 9.69 -5.87 -0.02
C GLY A 454 10.73 -6.36 -1.05
N PRO A 455 11.08 -5.57 -2.09
CA PRO A 455 11.98 -6.03 -3.14
C PRO A 455 13.38 -6.44 -2.65
N LEU A 456 13.95 -5.72 -1.66
CA LEU A 456 15.22 -6.10 -1.02
C LEU A 456 15.13 -7.46 -0.35
N GLN A 457 14.14 -7.62 0.53
CA GLN A 457 13.89 -8.85 1.27
C GLN A 457 13.59 -10.01 0.31
N ASN A 458 12.81 -9.79 -0.75
CA ASN A 458 12.53 -10.78 -1.78
C ASN A 458 13.80 -11.19 -2.55
N ASN A 459 14.69 -10.23 -2.84
CA ASN A 459 15.97 -10.53 -3.48
C ASN A 459 16.87 -11.37 -2.57
N ILE A 460 16.95 -11.01 -1.27
CA ILE A 460 17.67 -11.80 -0.27
C ILE A 460 17.05 -13.20 -0.14
N ALA A 461 15.73 -13.32 -0.07
CA ALA A 461 15.02 -14.59 0.01
C ALA A 461 15.27 -15.48 -1.21
N ARG A 462 15.27 -14.91 -2.42
CA ARG A 462 15.66 -15.63 -3.65
C ARG A 462 17.10 -16.12 -3.60
N LYS A 463 18.04 -15.30 -3.12
CA LYS A 463 19.46 -15.69 -3.00
C LYS A 463 19.64 -16.77 -1.93
N ALA A 464 18.92 -16.68 -0.82
CA ALA A 464 18.88 -17.70 0.23
C ALA A 464 18.29 -19.02 -0.26
N TYR A 465 17.20 -18.97 -1.04
CA TYR A 465 16.64 -20.15 -1.70
C TYR A 465 17.64 -20.80 -2.66
N MET A 466 18.37 -20.02 -3.47
CA MET A 466 19.43 -20.58 -4.33
C MET A 466 20.55 -21.24 -3.52
N ALA A 467 20.92 -20.67 -2.37
CA ALA A 467 21.86 -21.30 -1.45
C ALA A 467 21.28 -22.56 -0.78
N SER A 468 19.96 -22.66 -0.60
CA SER A 468 19.29 -23.84 -0.04
C SER A 468 19.27 -25.03 -1.01
N GLN A 469 19.36 -24.80 -2.31
CA GLN A 469 19.39 -25.86 -3.32
C GLN A 469 20.73 -26.63 -3.37
N ILE A 470 21.78 -26.13 -2.72
CA ILE A 470 23.06 -26.86 -2.61
C ILE A 470 22.89 -27.99 -1.58
N SER A 471 23.27 -29.22 -1.92
CA SER A 471 23.21 -30.35 -0.97
C SER A 471 24.20 -30.16 0.19
N ASN A 472 23.92 -30.77 1.35
CA ASN A 472 24.82 -30.65 2.51
C ASN A 472 26.23 -31.22 2.23
N GLU A 473 26.33 -32.24 1.37
CA GLU A 473 27.60 -32.84 0.93
C GLU A 473 28.45 -31.83 0.14
N ASN A 474 27.82 -31.08 -0.78
CA ASN A 474 28.51 -30.06 -1.57
C ASN A 474 28.73 -28.76 -0.79
N LEU A 475 27.91 -28.49 0.23
CA LEU A 475 28.03 -27.30 1.07
C LEU A 475 29.40 -27.22 1.75
N ILE A 476 29.86 -28.33 2.33
CA ILE A 476 31.11 -28.40 3.08
C ILE A 476 32.31 -28.20 2.14
N SER A 477 32.29 -28.79 0.94
CA SER A 477 33.39 -28.67 -0.03
C SER A 477 33.51 -27.28 -0.66
N MET A 478 32.44 -26.48 -0.62
CA MET A 478 32.41 -25.13 -1.19
C MET A 478 32.90 -24.04 -0.23
N ILE A 479 33.06 -24.31 1.06
CA ILE A 479 33.38 -23.31 2.09
C ILE A 479 34.71 -23.65 2.75
N ARG A 480 35.63 -22.69 2.79
CA ARG A 480 36.85 -22.76 3.61
C ARG A 480 36.81 -21.69 4.68
N ASN A 481 37.12 -22.10 5.90
CA ASN A 481 37.22 -21.22 7.05
C ASN A 481 38.41 -20.24 6.91
N PRO A 482 38.57 -19.26 7.82
CA PRO A 482 39.66 -18.28 7.78
C PRO A 482 41.07 -18.89 7.79
N GLN A 483 41.23 -20.11 8.32
CA GLN A 483 42.49 -20.87 8.37
C GLN A 483 42.71 -21.76 7.13
N GLY A 484 41.73 -21.82 6.22
CA GLY A 484 41.78 -22.62 5.00
C GLY A 484 41.29 -24.07 5.15
N SER A 485 40.76 -24.46 6.31
CA SER A 485 40.15 -25.77 6.57
C SER A 485 38.68 -25.83 6.12
N PHE A 486 38.19 -27.04 5.85
CA PHE A 486 36.78 -27.36 5.59
C PHE A 486 35.98 -27.63 6.88
N THR A 487 36.65 -27.65 8.04
CA THR A 487 36.04 -27.90 9.35
C THR A 487 36.03 -26.64 10.19
N ASN A 488 34.89 -26.36 10.83
CA ASN A 488 34.75 -25.30 11.82
C ASN A 488 35.04 -25.86 13.22
N ALA A 489 36.32 -26.14 13.50
CA ALA A 489 36.73 -26.70 14.79
C ALA A 489 36.99 -25.63 15.87
N ASP A 490 37.12 -24.35 15.48
CA ASP A 490 37.41 -23.24 16.40
C ASP A 490 36.21 -22.30 16.57
N ASP A 491 36.03 -21.78 17.79
CA ASP A 491 34.97 -20.82 18.15
C ASP A 491 35.15 -19.43 17.52
N ASN A 492 36.37 -19.11 17.03
CA ASN A 492 36.66 -17.82 16.41
C ASN A 492 36.40 -17.83 14.90
N ASN A 493 35.18 -17.50 14.53
CA ASN A 493 34.74 -17.45 13.14
C ASN A 493 35.06 -16.13 12.41
N ASN A 494 35.80 -15.24 13.05
CA ASN A 494 36.13 -13.93 12.49
C ASN A 494 37.21 -14.04 11.41
N GLY A 495 37.11 -13.15 10.42
CA GLY A 495 38.07 -13.05 9.34
C GLY A 495 37.52 -13.52 8.00
N PRO A 496 38.40 -13.82 7.04
CA PRO A 496 38.01 -14.04 5.66
C PRO A 496 37.71 -15.51 5.32
N TRP A 497 36.44 -15.80 5.10
CA TRP A 497 35.96 -17.08 4.58
C TRP A 497 36.12 -17.14 3.06
N LYS A 498 36.48 -18.29 2.49
CA LYS A 498 36.52 -18.48 1.03
C LYS A 498 35.36 -19.37 0.60
N ILE A 499 34.58 -18.90 -0.36
CA ILE A 499 33.38 -19.58 -0.83
C ILE A 499 33.45 -19.76 -2.34
N GLN A 500 33.22 -20.98 -2.81
CA GLN A 500 33.24 -21.30 -4.23
C GLN A 500 32.09 -20.64 -5.01
N SER A 501 32.37 -20.30 -6.27
CA SER A 501 31.42 -19.72 -7.19
C SER A 501 30.27 -20.67 -7.48
N PHE A 502 29.08 -20.10 -7.62
CA PHE A 502 27.86 -20.81 -8.05
C PHE A 502 27.77 -20.93 -9.58
N ASP A 503 28.69 -20.34 -10.33
CA ASP A 503 28.73 -20.38 -11.79
C ASP A 503 29.31 -21.72 -12.28
N PRO A 504 28.52 -22.58 -12.96
CA PRO A 504 28.99 -23.86 -13.47
C PRO A 504 30.17 -23.72 -14.45
N ASN A 505 30.28 -22.57 -15.12
CA ASN A 505 31.36 -22.29 -16.07
C ASN A 505 32.65 -21.82 -15.38
N LYS A 506 32.60 -21.54 -14.07
CA LYS A 506 33.75 -21.05 -13.29
C LYS A 506 33.87 -21.76 -11.95
N PRO A 507 33.93 -23.11 -11.91
CA PRO A 507 33.89 -23.88 -10.66
C PRO A 507 35.11 -23.60 -9.77
N ARG A 508 36.28 -23.26 -10.34
CA ARG A 508 37.50 -22.99 -9.56
C ARG A 508 37.57 -21.58 -8.95
N THR A 509 36.62 -20.70 -9.29
CA THR A 509 36.62 -19.33 -8.75
C THR A 509 36.10 -19.34 -7.32
N THR A 510 36.83 -18.73 -6.40
CA THR A 510 36.40 -18.54 -5.00
C THR A 510 36.31 -17.06 -4.68
N TYR A 511 35.38 -16.70 -3.81
CA TYR A 511 35.14 -15.35 -3.35
C TYR A 511 35.31 -15.27 -1.85
N GLN A 512 35.92 -14.19 -1.39
CA GLN A 512 36.17 -13.96 0.03
C GLN A 512 34.95 -13.28 0.66
N VAL A 513 34.46 -13.81 1.77
CA VAL A 513 33.42 -13.24 2.63
C VAL A 513 34.04 -12.87 3.96
N ARG A 514 33.88 -11.61 4.38
CA ARG A 514 34.45 -11.11 5.63
C ARG A 514 33.41 -11.20 6.75
N VAL A 515 33.80 -11.87 7.84
CA VAL A 515 33.03 -11.96 9.09
C VAL A 515 33.74 -11.14 10.17
N ILE A 516 32.99 -10.31 10.88
CA ILE A 516 33.47 -9.47 11.99
C ILE A 516 32.48 -9.62 13.14
N ASN A 517 32.98 -9.92 14.35
CA ASN A 517 32.18 -10.18 15.55
C ASN A 517 31.06 -11.21 15.32
N ASN A 518 31.36 -12.31 14.63
CA ASN A 518 30.39 -13.35 14.24
C ASN A 518 29.21 -12.84 13.38
N VAL A 519 29.37 -11.69 12.72
CA VAL A 519 28.41 -11.15 11.76
C VAL A 519 29.02 -11.15 10.35
N ILE A 520 28.29 -11.70 9.38
CA ILE A 520 28.72 -11.73 7.98
C ILE A 520 28.55 -10.35 7.36
N CYS A 521 29.63 -9.63 7.10
CA CYS A 521 29.58 -8.22 6.72
C CYS A 521 29.62 -7.96 5.21
N THR A 522 30.64 -8.48 4.51
CA THR A 522 30.90 -8.11 3.12
C THR A 522 31.38 -9.29 2.29
N CYS A 523 31.26 -9.20 0.96
CA CYS A 523 31.78 -10.20 0.03
C CYS A 523 32.52 -9.54 -1.14
N LEU A 524 33.61 -10.15 -1.61
CA LEU A 524 34.37 -9.66 -2.77
C LEU A 524 33.78 -10.06 -4.12
N CYS A 525 32.64 -10.75 -4.17
CA CYS A 525 32.04 -11.16 -5.43
C CYS A 525 31.44 -9.97 -6.21
N PRO A 526 31.34 -10.07 -7.55
CA PRO A 526 30.75 -9.02 -8.38
C PRO A 526 29.33 -8.62 -7.96
N ASP A 527 28.52 -9.57 -7.51
CA ASP A 527 27.13 -9.32 -7.07
C ASP A 527 27.08 -8.40 -5.82
N PHE A 528 27.91 -8.67 -4.80
CA PHE A 528 27.98 -7.81 -3.62
C PHE A 528 28.60 -6.45 -3.95
N LYS A 529 29.69 -6.42 -4.72
CA LYS A 529 30.29 -5.15 -5.17
C LYS A 529 29.29 -4.25 -5.91
N LYS A 530 28.42 -4.85 -6.73
CA LYS A 530 27.39 -4.14 -7.50
C LYS A 530 26.24 -3.65 -6.63
N THR A 531 25.73 -4.50 -5.75
CA THR A 531 24.45 -4.26 -5.07
C THR A 531 24.59 -3.75 -3.64
N GLN A 532 25.72 -4.00 -2.98
CA GLN A 532 25.91 -3.83 -1.53
C GLN A 532 24.82 -4.54 -0.70
N ILE A 533 24.15 -5.52 -1.30
CA ILE A 533 23.13 -6.38 -0.68
C ILE A 533 23.74 -7.77 -0.54
N ALA A 534 23.35 -8.49 0.52
CA ALA A 534 23.77 -9.87 0.75
C ALA A 534 23.71 -10.70 -0.55
N CYS A 535 24.84 -11.31 -0.90
CA CYS A 535 24.98 -12.12 -2.11
C CYS A 535 24.76 -13.61 -1.81
N LYS A 536 24.69 -14.45 -2.86
CA LYS A 536 24.51 -15.90 -2.69
C LYS A 536 25.58 -16.55 -1.79
N HIS A 537 26.82 -16.08 -1.87
CA HIS A 537 27.93 -16.58 -1.05
C HIS A 537 27.70 -16.26 0.44
N MET A 538 27.24 -15.04 0.76
CA MET A 538 26.92 -14.66 2.14
C MET A 538 25.72 -15.46 2.67
N CYS A 539 24.70 -15.72 1.84
CA CYS A 539 23.58 -16.59 2.21
C CYS A 539 24.02 -18.04 2.45
N LEU A 540 24.97 -18.56 1.66
CA LEU A 540 25.53 -19.90 1.83
C LEU A 540 26.31 -20.02 3.15
N LEU A 541 27.12 -19.01 3.46
CA LEU A 541 27.85 -18.95 4.72
C LEU A 541 26.90 -18.87 5.93
N LYS A 542 25.85 -18.05 5.82
CA LYS A 542 24.78 -18.00 6.83
C LYS A 542 24.15 -19.37 7.06
N ARG A 543 23.88 -20.14 5.99
CA ARG A 543 23.34 -21.50 6.12
C ARG A 543 24.32 -22.45 6.83
N TYR A 544 25.61 -22.34 6.54
CA TYR A 544 26.64 -23.22 7.11
C TYR A 544 26.97 -22.90 8.58
N THR A 545 27.01 -21.62 8.94
CA THR A 545 27.48 -21.14 10.26
C THR A 545 26.36 -20.67 11.18
N SER A 546 25.13 -20.53 10.66
CA SER A 546 24.00 -19.86 11.34
C SER A 546 24.23 -18.40 11.74
N MET A 547 25.32 -17.76 11.28
CA MET A 547 25.63 -16.38 11.63
C MET A 547 24.66 -15.37 11.01
N PRO A 548 24.35 -14.28 11.73
CA PRO A 548 23.56 -13.19 11.17
C PRO A 548 24.30 -12.49 10.02
N LEU A 549 23.53 -12.02 9.04
CA LEU A 549 24.02 -11.13 8.00
C LEU A 549 24.00 -9.70 8.54
N LYS A 550 25.08 -8.94 8.33
CA LYS A 550 25.04 -7.48 8.51
C LYS A 550 24.14 -6.92 7.43
N ILE A 551 22.93 -6.52 7.82
CA ILE A 551 22.08 -5.69 6.97
C ILE A 551 22.42 -4.26 7.39
N GLU A 552 23.41 -3.65 6.73
CA GLU A 552 23.56 -2.19 6.79
C GLU A 552 22.36 -1.58 6.05
N VAL A 553 21.27 -1.37 6.78
CA VAL A 553 20.43 -0.23 6.48
C VAL A 553 21.14 0.94 7.14
N ASP A 554 21.70 1.84 6.35
CA ASP A 554 22.20 3.10 6.87
C ASP A 554 21.00 3.93 7.34
N ILE A 555 20.55 3.67 8.59
CA ILE A 555 19.46 4.40 9.26
C ILE A 555 20.00 5.74 9.79
N SER A 556 21.30 6.00 9.69
CA SER A 556 21.99 7.16 10.28
C SER A 556 21.70 8.51 9.61
N ASN A 557 20.94 8.55 8.50
CA ASN A 557 20.36 9.79 7.97
C ASN A 557 18.83 9.66 7.79
N GLY A 558 18.21 8.76 8.56
CA GLY A 558 16.77 8.69 8.68
C GLY A 558 16.24 9.95 9.36
N LEU A 559 15.37 10.67 8.65
CA LEU A 559 14.35 11.58 9.15
C LEU A 559 14.27 11.63 10.68
N GLN A 560 14.85 12.68 11.29
CA GLN A 560 14.23 13.24 12.49
C GLN A 560 12.90 13.84 12.04
N LEU A 561 11.88 12.99 12.00
CA LEU A 561 10.52 13.48 12.19
C LEU A 561 10.50 13.86 13.67
N GLU A 562 10.81 15.11 13.99
CA GLU A 562 10.55 15.66 15.31
C GLU A 562 9.09 15.33 15.62
N GLN A 563 8.90 14.42 16.57
CA GLN A 563 7.64 14.23 17.23
C GLN A 563 7.39 15.54 17.98
N TYR A 564 6.66 16.46 17.35
CA TYR A 564 5.95 17.49 18.06
C TYR A 564 4.84 16.79 18.86
N THR A 565 5.21 16.29 20.03
CA THR A 565 4.27 16.17 21.13
C THR A 565 3.83 17.59 21.44
N SER A 566 2.57 17.88 21.13
CA SER A 566 1.90 19.09 21.57
C SER A 566 2.04 19.19 23.10
N ARG A 567 3.00 20.00 23.57
CA ARG A 567 2.92 20.57 24.92
C ARG A 567 1.75 21.52 24.86
N VAL A 568 0.64 21.07 25.42
CA VAL A 568 -0.40 21.96 25.92
C VAL A 568 0.29 22.79 27.00
N SER A 569 0.48 24.08 26.75
CA SER A 569 0.76 25.04 27.79
C SER A 569 -0.54 25.23 28.57
N GLU A 570 -0.73 24.42 29.61
CA GLU A 570 -1.58 24.77 30.75
C GLU A 570 -0.73 25.67 31.65
N ASP A 571 -0.75 26.97 31.36
CA ASP A 571 -0.49 27.99 32.36
C ASP A 571 -1.85 28.37 32.96
N GLU A 572 -2.27 27.65 34.01
CA GLU A 572 -3.10 28.23 35.06
C GLU A 572 -2.52 27.77 36.40
N ASN A 573 -2.08 28.76 37.18
CA ASN A 573 -1.69 28.64 38.57
C ASN A 573 -2.80 27.96 39.38
N ASP A 574 -2.43 27.06 40.29
CA ASP A 574 -2.78 27.24 41.70
C ASP A 574 -1.96 26.28 42.58
N ASP A 575 -1.46 26.86 43.67
CA ASP A 575 -0.67 26.26 44.73
C ASP A 575 -1.33 25.01 45.33
N ILE A 576 -0.51 24.02 45.71
CA ILE A 576 -0.52 23.39 47.04
C ILE A 576 0.83 22.69 47.24
N ASN A 577 1.53 23.16 48.26
CA ASN A 577 2.76 22.65 48.85
C ASN A 577 2.45 21.39 49.69
N ILE A 578 3.38 20.43 49.77
CA ILE A 578 3.75 19.59 50.96
C ILE A 578 4.85 18.61 50.52
N GLU A 579 6.10 19.01 50.78
CA GLU A 579 7.13 18.32 51.58
C GLU A 579 7.22 16.77 51.67
N ASP A 580 8.39 16.29 51.20
CA ASP A 580 9.42 15.50 51.93
C ASP A 580 9.44 13.95 52.05
N ASN A 581 10.68 13.46 51.85
CA ASN A 581 11.33 12.21 52.28
C ASN A 581 10.93 10.90 51.56
N SER A 582 11.83 10.02 51.10
CA SER A 582 13.18 9.67 51.59
C SER A 582 14.00 8.96 50.50
N GLU A 583 15.32 9.16 50.51
CA GLU A 583 16.31 8.27 49.91
C GLU A 583 16.27 6.88 50.58
N ASP A 584 16.32 5.80 49.80
CA ASP A 584 17.08 4.61 50.20
C ASP A 584 17.35 3.65 49.03
N ASN A 585 18.66 3.50 48.77
CA ASN A 585 19.43 2.32 48.40
C ASN A 585 19.04 1.36 47.25
N LEU A 586 20.03 1.28 46.34
CA LEU A 586 20.37 0.23 45.39
C LEU A 586 20.54 -1.13 46.08
N GLU A 587 19.97 -2.20 45.52
CA GLU A 587 20.65 -3.44 45.11
C GLU A 587 19.62 -4.56 44.83
N GLY A 588 19.62 -5.06 43.60
CA GLY A 588 18.88 -6.26 43.20
C GLY A 588 18.19 -6.07 41.86
N ASP A 589 18.79 -6.62 40.78
CA ASP A 589 18.10 -7.24 39.64
C ASP A 589 19.09 -7.46 38.48
N LEU A 590 19.95 -8.48 38.65
CA LEU A 590 20.76 -9.07 37.57
C LEU A 590 20.21 -10.43 37.09
N GLU A 591 19.13 -10.95 37.69
CA GLU A 591 18.53 -12.24 37.32
C GLU A 591 17.30 -12.13 36.41
N GLU A 592 16.64 -10.97 36.31
CA GLU A 592 15.39 -10.86 35.54
C GLU A 592 15.62 -10.81 34.01
N THR A 593 16.79 -10.33 33.57
CA THR A 593 17.10 -10.09 32.13
C THR A 593 17.43 -11.36 31.34
N THR A 594 17.96 -12.40 31.97
CA THR A 594 18.27 -13.70 31.33
C THR A 594 17.00 -14.53 31.05
N SER A 595 15.94 -14.37 31.85
CA SER A 595 14.65 -15.05 31.62
C SER A 595 13.88 -14.49 30.41
N VAL A 596 13.97 -13.18 30.17
CA VAL A 596 13.27 -12.47 29.09
C VAL A 596 13.88 -12.81 27.70
N LEU A 597 15.20 -12.99 27.62
CA LEU A 597 15.90 -13.35 26.39
C LEU A 597 15.65 -14.81 25.95
N SER A 598 15.52 -15.72 26.91
CA SER A 598 15.18 -17.14 26.69
C SER A 598 13.79 -17.32 26.06
N ASN A 599 12.81 -16.55 26.54
CA ASN A 599 11.43 -16.61 26.06
C ASN A 599 11.27 -16.10 24.62
N SER A 600 12.04 -15.09 24.20
CA SER A 600 11.99 -14.54 22.83
C SER A 600 12.36 -15.58 21.77
N ALA A 601 13.44 -16.33 21.99
CA ALA A 601 13.92 -17.32 21.02
C ALA A 601 12.94 -18.49 20.83
N ALA A 602 12.31 -18.95 21.91
CA ALA A 602 11.28 -19.99 21.85
C ALA A 602 10.02 -19.51 21.10
N ILE A 603 9.60 -18.26 21.34
CA ILE A 603 8.46 -17.63 20.65
C ILE A 603 8.75 -17.46 19.16
N ASP A 604 9.94 -16.96 18.79
CA ASP A 604 10.34 -16.78 17.39
C ASP A 604 10.38 -18.12 16.63
N MET A 605 10.82 -19.18 17.29
CA MET A 605 10.86 -20.53 16.72
C MET A 605 9.43 -21.08 16.50
N ALA A 606 8.50 -20.86 17.43
CA ALA A 606 7.10 -21.21 17.27
C ALA A 606 6.45 -20.43 16.11
N LEU A 607 6.69 -19.12 16.00
CA LEU A 607 6.19 -18.28 14.92
C LEU A 607 6.75 -18.68 13.54
N SER A 608 8.02 -19.08 13.47
CA SER A 608 8.62 -19.61 12.24
C SER A 608 7.96 -20.92 11.80
N ARG A 609 7.67 -21.83 12.74
CA ARG A 609 7.01 -23.12 12.44
C ARG A 609 5.56 -22.92 11.99
N ILE A 610 4.82 -22.02 12.61
CA ILE A 610 3.44 -21.65 12.20
C ILE A 610 3.45 -21.03 10.79
N SER A 611 4.44 -20.17 10.51
CA SER A 611 4.58 -19.57 9.18
C SER A 611 4.89 -20.62 8.11
N ALA A 612 5.76 -21.58 8.41
CA ALA A 612 6.04 -22.71 7.52
C ALA A 612 4.77 -23.55 7.26
N LEU A 613 4.00 -23.87 8.31
CA LEU A 613 2.73 -24.59 8.19
C LEU A 613 1.70 -23.80 7.35
N HIS A 614 1.63 -22.47 7.53
CA HIS A 614 0.77 -21.59 6.73
C HIS A 614 1.15 -21.62 5.24
N HIS A 615 2.44 -21.66 4.92
CA HIS A 615 2.91 -21.77 3.54
C HIS A 615 2.65 -23.16 2.93
N SER A 616 2.71 -24.22 3.74
CA SER A 616 2.39 -25.60 3.34
C SER A 616 0.88 -25.89 3.21
N LYS A 617 0.01 -24.93 3.56
CA LYS A 617 -1.46 -25.07 3.42
C LYS A 617 -1.89 -25.50 2.02
N ARG A 618 -1.27 -24.94 0.97
CA ARG A 618 -1.57 -25.31 -0.43
C ARG A 618 -1.16 -26.74 -0.76
N ASP A 619 -0.15 -27.29 -0.09
CA ASP A 619 0.29 -28.66 -0.31
C ASP A 619 -0.62 -29.65 0.43
N ILE A 620 -1.10 -29.29 1.63
CA ILE A 620 -2.16 -30.04 2.34
C ILE A 620 -3.47 -30.05 1.54
N GLU A 621 -3.84 -28.94 0.90
CA GLU A 621 -5.00 -28.88 0.00
C GLU A 621 -4.86 -29.82 -1.20
N LYS A 622 -3.63 -30.06 -1.69
CA LYS A 622 -3.35 -31.00 -2.79
C LYS A 622 -3.37 -32.46 -2.36
N PHE A 623 -3.26 -32.80 -1.08
CA PHE A 623 -3.37 -34.21 -0.63
C PHE A 623 -4.71 -34.83 -1.03
N LYS A 624 -5.77 -34.03 -1.15
CA LYS A 624 -7.07 -34.45 -1.69
C LYS A 624 -7.03 -34.99 -3.12
N THR A 625 -5.98 -34.67 -3.87
CA THR A 625 -5.83 -35.01 -5.29
C THR A 625 -4.84 -36.16 -5.53
N ILE A 626 -4.20 -36.68 -4.48
CA ILE A 626 -3.21 -37.76 -4.57
C ILE A 626 -3.91 -39.11 -4.33
N PRO A 627 -3.95 -40.02 -5.32
CA PRO A 627 -4.48 -41.36 -5.12
C PRO A 627 -3.60 -42.15 -4.14
N GLY A 628 -4.19 -42.68 -3.06
CA GLY A 628 -3.50 -43.51 -2.07
C GLY A 628 -3.36 -42.88 -0.67
N VAL A 629 -3.45 -41.55 -0.56
CA VAL A 629 -3.47 -40.88 0.76
C VAL A 629 -4.81 -41.15 1.44
N ASN A 630 -4.79 -41.87 2.56
CA ASN A 630 -5.98 -42.24 3.31
C ASN A 630 -6.05 -41.52 4.66
N ALA A 631 -7.19 -41.62 5.35
CA ALA A 631 -7.42 -40.93 6.62
C ALA A 631 -6.42 -41.34 7.72
N ALA A 632 -5.91 -42.57 7.69
CA ALA A 632 -4.94 -43.06 8.68
C ALA A 632 -3.55 -42.43 8.53
N GLU A 633 -3.14 -42.06 7.31
CA GLU A 633 -1.87 -41.35 7.06
C GLU A 633 -1.92 -39.87 7.51
N LEU A 634 -3.12 -39.27 7.56
CA LEU A 634 -3.32 -37.88 7.96
C LEU A 634 -3.66 -37.71 9.45
N GLU A 635 -4.00 -38.80 10.14
CA GLU A 635 -4.36 -38.78 11.56
C GLU A 635 -3.23 -38.22 12.44
N PRO A 636 -1.95 -38.64 12.30
CA PRO A 636 -0.86 -38.10 13.12
C PRO A 636 -0.66 -36.59 12.93
N LEU A 637 -0.88 -36.10 11.71
CA LEU A 637 -0.79 -34.69 11.37
C LEU A 637 -1.93 -33.88 12.02
N ASN A 638 -3.17 -34.40 11.93
CA ASN A 638 -4.32 -33.77 12.58
C ASN A 638 -4.16 -33.75 14.10
N SER A 639 -3.70 -34.85 14.70
CA SER A 639 -3.44 -34.97 16.14
C SER A 639 -2.37 -33.98 16.61
N ALA A 640 -1.27 -33.83 15.86
CA ALA A 640 -0.23 -32.84 16.18
C ALA A 640 -0.72 -31.39 16.09
N ILE A 641 -1.55 -31.06 15.09
CA ILE A 641 -2.15 -29.73 14.95
C ILE A 641 -3.13 -29.45 16.09
N GLN A 642 -3.97 -30.42 16.45
CA GLN A 642 -4.92 -30.28 17.54
C GLN A 642 -4.21 -30.08 18.88
N ASN A 643 -3.17 -30.87 19.17
CA ASN A 643 -2.37 -30.72 20.38
C ASN A 643 -1.71 -29.33 20.45
N ALA A 644 -1.19 -28.81 19.32
CA ALA A 644 -0.65 -27.45 19.27
C ALA A 644 -1.71 -26.37 19.57
N LEU A 645 -2.95 -26.54 19.08
CA LEU A 645 -4.06 -25.64 19.39
C LEU A 645 -4.45 -25.71 20.87
N ASP A 646 -4.53 -26.90 21.44
CA ASP A 646 -4.89 -27.11 22.84
C ASP A 646 -3.85 -26.50 23.79
N GLN A 647 -2.55 -26.58 23.46
CA GLN A 647 -1.48 -25.93 24.20
C GLN A 647 -1.59 -24.39 24.14
N ILE A 648 -1.93 -23.83 22.97
CA ILE A 648 -2.17 -22.38 22.83
C ILE A 648 -3.36 -21.93 23.67
N GLU A 649 -4.45 -22.70 23.67
CA GLU A 649 -5.64 -22.45 24.48
C GLU A 649 -5.30 -22.52 25.99
N SER A 650 -4.52 -23.52 26.41
CA SER A 650 -4.05 -23.68 27.79
C SER A 650 -3.22 -22.48 28.27
N ILE A 651 -2.28 -22.00 27.45
CA ILE A 651 -1.47 -20.82 27.76
C ILE A 651 -2.33 -19.55 27.83
N ARG A 652 -3.30 -19.40 26.91
CA ARG A 652 -4.24 -18.28 26.87
C ARG A 652 -5.13 -18.24 28.11
N ASN A 653 -5.62 -19.40 28.54
CA ASN A 653 -6.46 -19.54 29.74
C ASN A 653 -5.67 -19.34 31.03
N SER A 654 -4.37 -19.67 31.03
CA SER A 654 -3.47 -19.43 32.16
C SER A 654 -3.08 -17.95 32.32
N HIS A 655 -3.25 -17.12 31.28
CA HIS A 655 -2.91 -15.69 31.29
C HIS A 655 -4.08 -14.79 30.80
N PRO A 656 -5.27 -14.85 31.42
CA PRO A 656 -6.48 -14.26 30.88
C PRO A 656 -6.48 -12.73 30.87
N SER A 657 -5.67 -12.07 31.71
CA SER A 657 -5.52 -10.61 31.76
C SER A 657 -4.95 -10.03 30.45
N PHE A 658 -4.01 -10.73 29.81
CA PHE A 658 -3.38 -10.31 28.55
C PHE A 658 -4.29 -10.51 27.33
N PHE A 659 -5.15 -11.54 27.35
CA PHE A 659 -6.01 -11.89 26.22
C PHE A 659 -7.47 -11.40 26.35
N ARG A 660 -7.85 -10.79 27.49
CA ARG A 660 -9.20 -10.25 27.75
C ARG A 660 -9.70 -9.19 26.75
N ARG A 661 -8.82 -8.57 25.95
CA ARG A 661 -9.22 -7.59 24.91
C ARG A 661 -9.50 -8.19 23.53
N GLN A 662 -9.20 -9.46 23.26
CA GLN A 662 -9.43 -10.07 21.93
C GLN A 662 -10.70 -10.93 21.81
N ASN A 663 -11.28 -11.41 22.92
CA ASN A 663 -12.44 -12.32 22.88
C ASN A 663 -13.82 -11.64 22.88
N ARG A 664 -13.94 -10.36 22.50
CA ARG A 664 -15.25 -9.71 22.24
C ARG A 664 -15.62 -9.62 20.76
N GLN A 665 -14.87 -10.26 19.86
CA GLN A 665 -15.12 -10.20 18.41
C GLN A 665 -15.53 -11.52 17.76
N TRP A 666 -15.62 -12.61 18.52
CA TRP A 666 -16.11 -13.89 18.01
C TRP A 666 -16.99 -14.56 19.05
N ASN A 667 -18.23 -14.10 19.13
CA ASN A 667 -19.43 -14.89 19.40
C ASN A 667 -20.58 -14.27 18.62
#